data_AF-A0A8T4LQ20-F1
#
_entry.id   AF-A0A8T4LQ20-F1
#
_cell.length_a   1.000
_cell.length_b   1.000
_cell.length_c   1.000
_cell.angle_alpha   90.00
_cell.angle_beta   90.00
_cell.angle_gamma   90.00
#
_symmetry.space_group_name_H-M   'P 1'
#
loop_
_entity.id
_entity.type
_entity.pdbx_description
1 polymer ?
#
loop_
_entity_poly.entity_id
_entity_poly.type
_entity_poly.pdbx_seq_one_letter_code
_entity_poly.pdbx_strand_id
1 'polypeptide(L)'
;MKQLFKRGSKLVIDEVPAPEISEGEILVQNLYSAVSTGTETKLVKSTNKTFRSPKAVIKKVLEFSKYGFQEALKEYTYRKNKLTTIGYSSVGIVLEKAKDVVNVKIGDIVACGGYGIASHAEIIRVPKNNFVKLPAGVDIESAAFTFIGAIALHSVKSANVKKNQRVAVIGLGLLGHFVSRILIAKGCYVYGFDLQSARVSLSKGNMVSTANQTEFVRTLALLGGANKVIVTAASETSEPLKLALSVCKTRGDIALVGNIPINIDYTSALISESNIVVPRSAGKGAEIRKNMQEFASLLKKLDISNMKATYDFTNYNDAFKSIVEKEKCSAVLKYSEAPQMNKEIIFRSDSKSKPNLVVIGLGEFAQKTHLPAIISANLFNIYTLVSKSGIRAKELAVRFGANKCSTDLEAALADDKIDLVYITSGDFQHAQHTILAAESKKAIFLEKPLAVSEKECEQIMRAVKKNGVFFALGLNRRHSELAQFLKSEFQNNTSPIKINWFFNEVLQPGEQKRISGAIRIACHYIDLVCWLLNTTVTSVKATGTENNFVAETKLSDGSVFNLTFATAYSDVNYRECAEIIMPSQKIIVNEFKDLEISKDNNVSRLTFNDDRGYKKQIEAVSKALNGEKTDFADLDQAVRSARFGFAVLKSLKTQKEIRF
;
A
#
# COMPACT_ATOMS: atom_id res chain seq x y z
N MET A 1 18.22 10.23 -5.19
CA MET A 1 17.35 11.27 -5.80
C MET A 1 16.74 12.17 -4.72
N LYS A 2 16.51 13.43 -5.04
CA LYS A 2 15.82 14.40 -4.17
C LYS A 2 14.29 14.30 -4.36
N GLN A 3 13.56 14.40 -3.26
CA GLN A 3 12.11 14.46 -3.26
C GLN A 3 11.61 15.44 -2.20
N LEU A 4 10.57 16.20 -2.54
CA LEU A 4 9.91 17.11 -1.62
C LEU A 4 8.85 16.37 -0.81
N PHE A 5 8.91 16.56 0.51
CA PHE A 5 8.01 15.95 1.48
C PHE A 5 7.42 17.00 2.40
N LYS A 6 6.30 16.64 3.02
CA LYS A 6 5.82 17.28 4.24
C LYS A 6 6.36 16.50 5.45
N ARG A 7 7.02 17.20 6.37
CA ARG A 7 7.48 16.68 7.67
C ARG A 7 6.91 17.56 8.78
N GLY A 8 5.95 17.02 9.54
CA GLY A 8 5.20 17.82 10.51
C GLY A 8 4.43 18.96 9.83
N SER A 9 4.72 20.21 10.15
CA SER A 9 4.14 21.40 9.50
C SER A 9 5.06 22.05 8.45
N LYS A 10 6.23 21.46 8.18
CA LYS A 10 7.24 22.03 7.26
C LYS A 10 7.33 21.22 5.98
N LEU A 11 7.70 21.90 4.91
CA LEU A 11 8.11 21.29 3.65
C LEU A 11 9.63 21.12 3.65
N VAL A 12 10.10 19.95 3.22
CA VAL A 12 11.53 19.61 3.22
C VAL A 12 11.87 18.78 1.99
N ILE A 13 12.96 19.14 1.32
CA ILE A 13 13.60 18.24 0.36
C ILE A 13 14.43 17.23 1.16
N ASP A 14 14.26 15.96 0.84
CA ASP A 14 15.06 14.89 1.42
C ASP A 14 15.51 13.92 0.32
N GLU A 15 16.63 13.24 0.56
CA GLU A 15 17.16 12.25 -0.36
C GLU A 15 16.51 10.89 -0.11
N VAL A 16 16.09 10.22 -1.18
CA VAL A 16 15.60 8.84 -1.13
C VAL A 16 16.27 8.01 -2.23
N PRO A 17 16.38 6.69 -2.03
CA PRO A 17 16.74 5.79 -3.13
C PRO A 17 15.83 5.97 -4.34
N ALA A 18 16.39 5.96 -5.54
CA ALA A 18 15.61 5.97 -6.78
C ALA A 18 14.70 4.73 -6.85
N PRO A 19 13.39 4.87 -7.10
CA PRO A 19 12.46 3.74 -7.04
C PRO A 19 12.71 2.75 -8.20
N GLU A 20 12.37 1.48 -7.97
CA GLU A 20 12.41 0.45 -9.02
C GLU A 20 11.03 0.14 -9.60
N ILE A 21 11.00 -0.15 -10.90
CA ILE A 21 9.80 -0.51 -11.65
C ILE A 21 9.34 -1.96 -11.41
N SER A 22 8.05 -2.19 -11.57
CA SER A 22 7.41 -3.52 -11.65
C SER A 22 6.64 -3.63 -12.97
N GLU A 23 6.01 -4.78 -13.21
CA GLU A 23 5.14 -4.98 -14.36
C GLU A 23 4.12 -3.85 -14.52
N GLY A 24 3.96 -3.36 -15.75
CA GLY A 24 3.04 -2.27 -16.07
C GLY A 24 3.46 -0.90 -15.56
N GLU A 25 4.70 -0.72 -15.08
CA GLU A 25 5.22 0.56 -14.60
C GLU A 25 6.33 1.11 -15.51
N ILE A 26 6.52 2.43 -15.42
CA ILE A 26 7.63 3.16 -16.02
C ILE A 26 8.36 3.99 -14.95
N LEU A 27 9.63 4.26 -15.18
CA LEU A 27 10.42 5.22 -14.41
C LEU A 27 10.53 6.51 -15.22
N VAL A 28 10.27 7.65 -14.59
CA VAL A 28 10.21 8.95 -15.26
C VAL A 28 11.06 9.96 -14.50
N GLN A 29 11.97 10.64 -15.19
CA GLN A 29 12.61 11.85 -14.70
C GLN A 29 11.64 13.01 -14.88
N ASN A 30 11.24 13.66 -13.79
CA ASN A 30 10.40 14.85 -13.91
C ASN A 30 11.17 16.00 -14.55
N LEU A 31 10.51 16.69 -15.48
CA LEU A 31 10.94 17.99 -16.01
C LEU A 31 10.20 19.12 -15.28
N TYR A 32 8.92 18.90 -15.03
CA TYR A 32 8.06 19.84 -14.31
C TYR A 32 7.02 19.11 -13.45
N SER A 33 6.67 19.68 -12.30
CA SER A 33 5.56 19.20 -11.47
C SER A 33 4.66 20.35 -11.02
N ALA A 34 3.35 20.15 -11.09
CA ALA A 34 2.36 21.19 -10.83
C ALA A 34 1.96 21.21 -9.35
N VAL A 35 2.02 22.38 -8.72
CA VAL A 35 1.57 22.60 -7.34
C VAL A 35 0.13 23.13 -7.35
N SER A 36 -0.75 22.49 -6.60
CA SER A 36 -2.18 22.81 -6.56
C SER A 36 -2.63 23.56 -5.30
N THR A 37 -3.37 24.65 -5.48
CA THR A 37 -3.91 25.52 -4.40
C THR A 37 -4.89 24.84 -3.43
N GLY A 38 -5.42 23.65 -3.76
CA GLY A 38 -6.47 22.98 -3.00
C GLY A 38 -5.95 21.89 -2.08
N THR A 39 -5.75 20.70 -2.65
CA THR A 39 -5.39 19.47 -1.92
C THR A 39 -4.06 19.61 -1.20
N GLU A 40 -3.04 20.16 -1.88
CA GLU A 40 -1.69 20.25 -1.33
C GLU A 40 -1.58 21.35 -0.28
N THR A 41 -2.18 22.52 -0.52
CA THR A 41 -2.23 23.58 0.50
C THR A 41 -2.94 23.14 1.77
N LYS A 42 -4.06 22.41 1.67
CA LYS A 42 -4.72 21.80 2.84
C LYS A 42 -3.80 20.81 3.54
N LEU A 43 -3.07 20.00 2.77
CA LEU A 43 -2.11 19.06 3.32
C LEU A 43 -0.97 19.80 4.05
N VAL A 44 -0.39 20.86 3.49
CA VAL A 44 0.68 21.65 4.14
C VAL A 44 0.16 22.34 5.41
N LYS A 45 -1.02 22.98 5.35
CA LYS A 45 -1.64 23.66 6.50
C LYS A 45 -2.14 22.70 7.59
N SER A 46 -2.41 21.45 7.25
CA SER A 46 -2.89 20.46 8.23
C SER A 46 -1.81 20.14 9.25
N THR A 47 -1.91 20.71 10.45
CA THR A 47 -1.14 20.23 11.61
C THR A 47 -1.74 18.91 12.08
N ASN A 48 -0.91 17.88 12.30
CA ASN A 48 -1.37 16.65 12.94
C ASN A 48 -1.93 16.98 14.34
N LYS A 49 -3.27 17.08 14.46
CA LYS A 49 -3.97 17.42 15.71
C LYS A 49 -3.60 16.45 16.84
N THR A 50 -3.18 15.23 16.51
CA THR A 50 -2.82 14.16 17.43
C THR A 50 -1.52 14.37 18.23
N PHE A 51 -0.73 15.41 17.95
CA PHE A 51 0.56 15.65 18.61
C PHE A 51 0.66 17.04 19.27
N ARG A 52 -0.47 17.68 19.58
CA ARG A 52 -0.52 19.05 20.11
C ARG A 52 -0.35 19.18 21.63
N SER A 53 -0.69 18.15 22.42
CA SER A 53 -0.70 18.27 23.88
C SER A 53 0.21 17.23 24.57
N PRO A 54 0.90 17.60 25.66
CA PRO A 54 1.67 16.65 26.48
C PRO A 54 0.84 15.43 26.90
N LYS A 55 -0.45 15.62 27.24
CA LYS A 55 -1.38 14.53 27.58
C LYS A 55 -1.63 13.55 26.42
N ALA A 56 -1.77 14.04 25.19
CA ALA A 56 -1.96 13.18 24.01
C ALA A 56 -0.68 12.40 23.65
N VAL A 57 0.50 13.00 23.87
CA VAL A 57 1.79 12.34 23.72
C VAL A 57 1.96 11.24 24.77
N ILE A 58 1.71 11.54 26.05
CA ILE A 58 1.78 10.57 27.15
C ILE A 58 0.81 9.41 26.90
N LYS A 59 -0.44 9.68 26.51
CA LYS A 59 -1.42 8.63 26.18
C LYS A 59 -0.92 7.70 25.08
N LYS A 60 -0.34 8.24 24.00
CA LYS A 60 0.23 7.43 22.91
C LYS A 60 1.46 6.65 23.34
N VAL A 61 2.37 7.26 24.11
CA VAL A 61 3.56 6.57 24.65
C VAL A 61 3.14 5.43 25.58
N LEU A 62 2.09 5.62 26.39
CA LEU A 62 1.48 4.57 27.22
C LEU A 62 0.76 3.50 26.39
N GLU A 63 0.16 3.83 25.24
CA GLU A 63 -0.38 2.82 24.30
C GLU A 63 0.74 1.91 23.74
N PHE A 64 1.95 2.45 23.55
CA PHE A 64 3.12 1.70 23.07
C PHE A 64 3.98 1.10 24.19
N SER A 65 3.67 1.34 25.47
CA SER A 65 4.52 0.94 26.61
C SER A 65 4.58 -0.57 26.83
N LYS A 66 3.71 -1.35 26.17
CA LYS A 66 3.75 -2.82 26.14
C LYS A 66 5.08 -3.39 25.63
N TYR A 67 5.89 -2.57 24.95
CA TYR A 67 7.18 -2.96 24.39
C TYR A 67 8.39 -2.28 25.05
N GLY A 68 8.18 -1.45 26.08
CA GLY A 68 9.23 -0.63 26.72
C GLY A 68 9.12 0.87 26.40
N PHE A 69 9.59 1.71 27.33
CA PHE A 69 9.49 3.18 27.22
C PHE A 69 10.38 3.75 26.10
N GLN A 70 11.56 3.16 25.87
CA GLN A 70 12.48 3.61 24.82
C GLN A 70 11.89 3.36 23.42
N GLU A 71 11.25 2.21 23.23
CA GLU A 71 10.58 1.78 21.99
C GLU A 71 9.39 2.69 21.70
N ALA A 72 8.60 3.00 22.74
CA ALA A 72 7.50 3.95 22.64
C ALA A 72 7.98 5.36 22.24
N LEU A 73 9.12 5.82 22.78
CA LEU A 73 9.72 7.10 22.42
C LEU A 73 10.26 7.11 20.98
N LYS A 74 10.86 6.01 20.51
CA LYS A 74 11.31 5.83 19.12
C LYS A 74 10.13 5.86 18.15
N GLU A 75 9.04 5.13 18.44
CA GLU A 75 7.82 5.12 17.64
C GLU A 75 7.15 6.51 17.61
N TYR A 76 7.11 7.21 18.74
CA TYR A 76 6.64 8.59 18.82
C TYR A 76 7.47 9.52 17.92
N THR A 77 8.79 9.48 18.07
CA THR A 77 9.73 10.31 17.29
C THR A 77 9.60 10.02 15.80
N TYR A 78 9.49 8.74 15.42
CA TYR A 78 9.24 8.31 14.04
C TYR A 78 7.93 8.91 13.49
N ARG A 79 6.79 8.75 14.20
CA ARG A 79 5.50 9.26 13.71
C ARG A 79 5.46 10.78 13.61
N LYS A 80 6.15 11.49 14.51
CA LYS A 80 6.27 12.95 14.48
C LYS A 80 7.06 13.42 13.25
N ASN A 81 8.12 12.69 12.90
CA ASN A 81 9.04 13.04 11.81
C ASN A 81 8.74 12.31 10.49
N LYS A 82 7.63 11.57 10.41
CA LYS A 82 7.23 10.82 9.22
C LYS A 82 7.15 11.73 7.99
N LEU A 83 7.69 11.26 6.88
CA LEU A 83 7.68 11.97 5.61
C LEU A 83 6.38 11.66 4.88
N THR A 84 5.63 12.70 4.54
CA THR A 84 4.42 12.55 3.73
C THR A 84 4.73 13.02 2.32
N THR A 85 4.60 12.10 1.35
CA THR A 85 4.72 12.42 -0.08
C THR A 85 3.68 13.45 -0.49
N ILE A 86 4.11 14.42 -1.29
CA ILE A 86 3.26 15.47 -1.88
C ILE A 86 3.48 15.56 -3.40
N GLY A 87 2.63 16.31 -4.10
CA GLY A 87 2.55 16.31 -5.56
C GLY A 87 1.74 15.14 -6.11
N TYR A 88 1.06 15.39 -7.23
CA TYR A 88 0.21 14.38 -7.88
C TYR A 88 0.00 14.61 -9.39
N SER A 89 0.73 15.55 -10.00
CA SER A 89 0.63 15.87 -11.42
C SER A 89 1.98 16.39 -11.91
N SER A 90 2.57 15.73 -12.91
CA SER A 90 3.87 16.08 -13.44
C SER A 90 4.02 15.73 -14.91
N VAL A 91 5.12 16.13 -15.51
CA VAL A 91 5.55 15.76 -16.86
C VAL A 91 7.04 15.47 -16.84
N GLY A 92 7.46 14.48 -17.59
CA GLY A 92 8.85 14.02 -17.55
C GLY A 92 9.24 13.14 -18.72
N ILE A 93 10.48 12.68 -18.68
CA ILE A 93 11.10 11.80 -19.68
C ILE A 93 11.13 10.37 -19.16
N VAL A 94 10.71 9.40 -19.97
CA VAL A 94 10.81 7.97 -19.62
C VAL A 94 12.27 7.55 -19.55
N LEU A 95 12.74 7.13 -18.38
CA LEU A 95 14.07 6.57 -18.15
C LEU A 95 14.09 5.05 -18.37
N GLU A 96 13.08 4.37 -17.82
CA GLU A 96 12.95 2.91 -17.88
C GLU A 96 11.50 2.51 -18.07
N LYS A 97 11.26 1.32 -18.62
CA LYS A 97 9.91 0.76 -18.78
C LYS A 97 9.90 -0.74 -18.54
N ALA A 98 8.81 -1.23 -17.96
CA ALA A 98 8.59 -2.67 -17.89
C ALA A 98 8.43 -3.27 -19.30
N LYS A 99 8.72 -4.57 -19.42
CA LYS A 99 8.70 -5.28 -20.71
C LYS A 99 7.30 -5.28 -21.33
N ASP A 100 6.26 -5.36 -20.51
CA ASP A 100 4.84 -5.37 -20.91
C ASP A 100 4.30 -3.97 -21.29
N VAL A 101 5.05 -2.90 -21.02
CA VAL A 101 4.68 -1.54 -21.43
C VAL A 101 5.15 -1.28 -22.86
N VAL A 102 4.21 -1.33 -23.82
CA VAL A 102 4.48 -1.18 -25.25
C VAL A 102 4.12 0.19 -25.83
N ASN A 103 3.34 0.99 -25.10
CA ASN A 103 2.74 2.23 -25.62
C ASN A 103 3.62 3.49 -25.47
N VAL A 104 4.85 3.34 -24.97
CA VAL A 104 5.87 4.39 -24.81
C VAL A 104 7.26 3.77 -24.98
N LYS A 105 8.23 4.60 -25.36
CA LYS A 105 9.65 4.25 -25.45
C LYS A 105 10.47 5.04 -24.42
N ILE A 106 11.66 4.54 -24.08
CA ILE A 106 12.65 5.32 -23.33
C ILE A 106 12.95 6.61 -24.12
N GLY A 107 13.03 7.74 -23.43
CA GLY A 107 13.18 9.07 -24.03
C GLY A 107 11.86 9.76 -24.42
N ASP A 108 10.71 9.07 -24.41
CA ASP A 108 9.42 9.73 -24.65
C ASP A 108 9.08 10.71 -23.52
N ILE A 109 8.47 11.85 -23.88
CA ILE A 109 7.89 12.78 -22.91
C ILE A 109 6.49 12.31 -22.55
N VAL A 110 6.24 12.16 -21.25
CA VAL A 110 4.97 11.67 -20.70
C VAL A 110 4.43 12.62 -19.65
N ALA A 111 3.11 12.84 -19.67
CA ALA A 111 2.40 13.48 -18.57
C ALA A 111 1.93 12.40 -17.59
N CYS A 112 2.17 12.63 -16.30
CA CYS A 112 1.99 11.68 -15.22
C CYS A 112 0.99 12.22 -14.18
N GLY A 113 0.28 11.31 -13.52
CA GLY A 113 -0.79 11.70 -12.60
C GLY A 113 -1.05 10.72 -11.47
N GLY A 114 -1.51 11.22 -10.33
CA GLY A 114 -1.93 10.41 -9.18
C GLY A 114 -1.17 10.74 -7.91
N TYR A 115 -1.90 10.76 -6.78
CA TYR A 115 -1.34 11.04 -5.46
C TYR A 115 -0.37 9.94 -5.03
N GLY A 116 0.82 10.31 -4.57
CA GLY A 116 1.88 9.36 -4.23
C GLY A 116 2.51 8.65 -5.44
N ILE A 117 2.15 9.06 -6.66
CA ILE A 117 2.67 8.53 -7.92
C ILE A 117 3.45 9.63 -8.64
N ALA A 118 2.76 10.69 -9.09
CA ALA A 118 3.36 11.84 -9.76
C ALA A 118 3.78 12.91 -8.73
N SER A 119 4.61 12.50 -7.78
CA SER A 119 5.05 13.36 -6.68
C SER A 119 6.05 14.44 -7.09
N HIS A 120 6.21 15.45 -6.24
CA HIS A 120 7.26 16.46 -6.36
C HIS A 120 8.63 15.84 -6.06
N ALA A 121 9.19 15.16 -7.06
CA ALA A 121 10.44 14.41 -6.94
C ALA A 121 11.23 14.48 -8.25
N GLU A 122 12.53 14.28 -8.18
CA GLU A 122 13.40 14.19 -9.37
C GLU A 122 13.04 13.00 -10.28
N ILE A 123 12.79 11.83 -9.67
CA ILE A 123 12.43 10.60 -10.37
C ILE A 123 11.14 10.06 -9.74
N ILE A 124 10.20 9.62 -10.58
CA ILE A 124 8.94 9.01 -10.15
C ILE A 124 8.71 7.68 -10.85
N ARG A 125 8.00 6.79 -10.17
CA ARG A 125 7.53 5.53 -10.73
C ARG A 125 6.04 5.62 -11.01
N VAL A 126 5.62 5.28 -12.24
CA VAL A 126 4.25 5.54 -12.71
C VAL A 126 3.63 4.30 -13.33
N PRO A 127 2.46 3.83 -12.85
CA PRO A 127 1.76 2.68 -13.44
C PRO A 127 1.04 3.04 -14.75
N LYS A 128 0.76 2.02 -15.58
CA LYS A 128 0.23 2.13 -16.95
C LYS A 128 -1.03 2.96 -17.18
N ASN A 129 -1.84 3.17 -16.13
CA ASN A 129 -3.07 3.96 -16.19
C ASN A 129 -2.86 5.44 -15.80
N ASN A 130 -1.66 5.79 -15.35
CA ASN A 130 -1.35 7.05 -14.71
C ASN A 130 -0.33 7.88 -15.50
N PHE A 131 -0.03 7.47 -16.73
CA PHE A 131 0.74 8.28 -17.67
C PHE A 131 0.14 8.24 -19.08
N VAL A 132 0.41 9.30 -19.84
CA VAL A 132 0.10 9.41 -21.27
C VAL A 132 1.29 10.02 -22.01
N LYS A 133 1.54 9.57 -23.23
CA LYS A 133 2.55 10.19 -24.11
C LYS A 133 2.07 11.60 -24.48
N LEU A 134 2.95 12.58 -24.34
CA LEU A 134 2.62 13.95 -24.65
C LEU A 134 2.42 14.11 -26.17
N PRO A 135 1.28 14.66 -26.65
CA PRO A 135 1.09 14.93 -28.07
C PRO A 135 2.09 15.97 -28.60
N ALA A 136 2.57 15.80 -29.83
CA ALA A 136 3.48 16.74 -30.47
C ALA A 136 2.89 18.17 -30.51
N GLY A 137 3.69 19.18 -30.19
CA GLY A 137 3.28 20.60 -30.20
C GLY A 137 2.54 21.07 -28.95
N VAL A 138 2.43 20.25 -27.89
CA VAL A 138 1.96 20.71 -26.58
C VAL A 138 3.15 21.28 -25.79
N ASP A 139 2.98 22.46 -25.19
CA ASP A 139 3.95 23.04 -24.26
C ASP A 139 4.23 22.09 -23.10
N ILE A 140 5.50 21.72 -22.92
CA ILE A 140 5.93 20.74 -21.92
C ILE A 140 5.58 21.24 -20.52
N GLU A 141 5.83 22.52 -20.20
CA GLU A 141 5.57 23.04 -18.87
C GLU A 141 4.07 22.98 -18.53
N SER A 142 3.21 23.36 -19.47
CA SER A 142 1.75 23.26 -19.33
C SER A 142 1.25 21.82 -19.19
N ALA A 143 1.96 20.85 -19.78
CA ALA A 143 1.63 19.45 -19.64
C ALA A 143 1.74 18.91 -18.21
N ALA A 144 2.49 19.59 -17.32
CA ALA A 144 2.52 19.25 -15.89
C ALA A 144 1.13 19.30 -15.24
N PHE A 145 0.18 20.04 -15.81
CA PHE A 145 -1.21 20.13 -15.33
C PHE A 145 -2.15 19.06 -15.89
N THR A 146 -1.67 18.13 -16.73
CA THR A 146 -2.53 17.18 -17.47
C THR A 146 -3.45 16.39 -16.55
N PHE A 147 -2.96 15.89 -15.41
CA PHE A 147 -3.80 15.11 -14.50
C PHE A 147 -4.83 16.00 -13.78
N ILE A 148 -4.46 17.23 -13.39
CA ILE A 148 -5.41 18.20 -12.82
C ILE A 148 -6.50 18.56 -13.83
N GLY A 149 -6.12 18.77 -15.08
CA GLY A 149 -7.07 19.00 -16.17
C GLY A 149 -7.95 17.78 -16.48
N ALA A 150 -7.44 16.56 -16.32
CA ALA A 150 -8.23 15.34 -16.43
C ALA A 150 -9.33 15.27 -15.34
N ILE A 151 -9.07 15.77 -14.13
CA ILE A 151 -10.09 15.92 -13.07
C ILE A 151 -11.17 16.92 -13.53
N ALA A 152 -10.76 18.07 -14.07
CA ALA A 152 -11.70 19.06 -14.60
C ALA A 152 -12.57 18.47 -15.72
N LEU A 153 -11.94 17.77 -16.68
CA LEU A 153 -12.64 17.15 -17.79
C LEU A 153 -13.62 16.06 -17.33
N HIS A 154 -13.20 15.22 -16.39
CA HIS A 154 -14.07 14.20 -15.82
C HIS A 154 -15.29 14.83 -15.14
N SER A 155 -15.12 15.94 -14.39
CA SER A 155 -16.26 16.63 -13.78
C SER A 155 -17.29 17.16 -14.81
N VAL A 156 -16.82 17.69 -15.94
CA VAL A 156 -17.69 18.14 -17.04
C VAL A 156 -18.45 16.96 -17.67
N LYS A 157 -17.80 15.79 -17.79
CA LYS A 157 -18.43 14.57 -18.29
C LYS A 157 -19.44 14.00 -17.30
N SER A 158 -19.11 13.92 -16.01
CA SER A 158 -20.01 13.44 -14.96
C SER A 158 -21.26 14.32 -14.81
N ALA A 159 -21.13 15.64 -15.03
CA ALA A 159 -22.27 16.55 -15.08
C ALA A 159 -23.11 16.43 -16.36
N ASN A 160 -22.75 15.56 -17.31
CA ASN A 160 -23.44 15.36 -18.58
C ASN A 160 -23.70 16.69 -19.32
N VAL A 161 -22.70 17.56 -19.37
CA VAL A 161 -22.82 18.88 -20.01
C VAL A 161 -22.97 18.73 -21.52
N LYS A 162 -23.90 19.48 -22.10
CA LYS A 162 -24.14 19.57 -23.55
C LYS A 162 -23.81 20.97 -24.09
N LYS A 163 -23.58 21.05 -25.41
CA LYS A 163 -23.36 22.32 -26.13
C LYS A 163 -24.57 23.26 -25.94
N ASN A 164 -24.34 24.58 -25.98
CA ASN A 164 -25.34 25.64 -25.82
C ASN A 164 -26.06 25.66 -24.45
N GLN A 165 -25.57 24.94 -23.45
CA GLN A 165 -26.09 25.03 -22.08
C GLN A 165 -25.45 26.17 -21.31
N ARG A 166 -26.21 26.77 -20.39
CA ARG A 166 -25.71 27.67 -19.35
C ARG A 166 -25.12 26.84 -18.22
N VAL A 167 -23.84 27.04 -17.92
CA VAL A 167 -23.14 26.29 -16.89
C VAL A 167 -22.53 27.26 -15.88
N ALA A 168 -22.90 27.08 -14.61
CA ALA A 168 -22.34 27.82 -13.50
C ALA A 168 -21.11 27.10 -12.93
N VAL A 169 -20.03 27.83 -12.64
CA VAL A 169 -18.80 27.32 -12.03
C VAL A 169 -18.55 28.06 -10.73
N ILE A 170 -18.63 27.37 -9.61
CA ILE A 170 -18.46 27.94 -8.26
C ILE A 170 -17.08 27.56 -7.73
N GLY A 171 -16.19 28.56 -7.67
CA GLY A 171 -14.78 28.46 -7.24
C GLY A 171 -13.80 28.51 -8.41
N LEU A 172 -13.41 29.71 -8.85
CA LEU A 172 -12.46 29.97 -9.94
C LEU A 172 -10.98 29.86 -9.49
N GLY A 173 -10.64 28.81 -8.76
CA GLY A 173 -9.23 28.39 -8.61
C GLY A 173 -8.69 27.75 -9.90
N LEU A 174 -7.52 27.10 -9.83
CA LEU A 174 -6.94 26.35 -10.97
C LEU A 174 -7.94 25.40 -11.63
N LEU A 175 -8.62 24.59 -10.83
CA LEU A 175 -9.57 23.59 -11.32
C LEU A 175 -10.81 24.23 -11.96
N GLY A 176 -11.38 25.26 -11.32
CA GLY A 176 -12.53 25.99 -11.86
C GLY A 176 -12.21 26.64 -13.20
N HIS A 177 -11.03 27.23 -13.33
CA HIS A 177 -10.54 27.80 -14.58
C HIS A 177 -10.31 26.78 -15.69
N PHE A 178 -9.86 25.56 -15.37
CA PHE A 178 -9.82 24.47 -16.35
C PHE A 178 -11.22 24.04 -16.78
N VAL A 179 -12.13 23.86 -15.82
CA VAL A 179 -13.54 23.54 -16.11
C VAL A 179 -14.15 24.59 -17.04
N SER A 180 -14.03 25.87 -16.70
CA SER A 180 -14.56 26.98 -17.52
C SER A 180 -14.02 26.96 -18.94
N ARG A 181 -12.70 26.79 -19.12
CA ARG A 181 -12.09 26.74 -20.44
C ARG A 181 -12.54 25.52 -21.27
N ILE A 182 -12.69 24.35 -20.64
CA ILE A 182 -13.24 23.14 -21.27
C ILE A 182 -14.69 23.39 -21.72
N LEU A 183 -15.51 24.02 -20.87
CA LEU A 183 -16.90 24.35 -21.17
C LEU A 183 -17.04 25.34 -22.33
N ILE A 184 -16.21 26.39 -22.36
CA ILE A 184 -16.16 27.36 -23.46
C ILE A 184 -15.78 26.65 -24.76
N ALA A 185 -14.73 25.81 -24.73
CA ALA A 185 -14.32 25.03 -25.90
C ALA A 185 -15.40 24.04 -26.38
N LYS A 186 -16.28 23.58 -25.47
CA LYS A 186 -17.44 22.74 -25.78
C LYS A 186 -18.64 23.54 -26.34
N GLY A 187 -18.57 24.87 -26.34
CA GLY A 187 -19.63 25.78 -26.81
C GLY A 187 -20.73 26.01 -25.77
N CYS A 188 -20.40 26.04 -24.48
CA CYS A 188 -21.32 26.38 -23.40
C CYS A 188 -21.24 27.88 -23.04
N TYR A 189 -22.31 28.41 -22.46
CA TYR A 189 -22.32 29.74 -21.83
C TYR A 189 -21.89 29.61 -20.37
N VAL A 190 -20.74 30.17 -20.00
CA VAL A 190 -20.10 29.92 -18.70
C VAL A 190 -20.28 31.11 -17.77
N TYR A 191 -20.77 30.84 -16.56
CA TYR A 191 -20.97 31.82 -15.48
C TYR A 191 -20.09 31.43 -14.30
N GLY A 192 -19.07 32.22 -14.00
CA GLY A 192 -18.08 31.94 -12.96
C GLY A 192 -18.29 32.76 -11.68
N PHE A 193 -18.07 32.15 -10.52
CA PHE A 193 -18.07 32.84 -9.23
C PHE A 193 -16.87 32.44 -8.39
N ASP A 194 -16.16 33.41 -7.81
CA ASP A 194 -15.15 33.19 -6.77
C ASP A 194 -15.10 34.41 -5.86
N LEU A 195 -14.94 34.20 -4.55
CA LEU A 195 -14.84 35.28 -3.56
C LEU A 195 -13.61 36.18 -3.77
N GLN A 196 -12.60 35.70 -4.49
CA GLN A 196 -11.37 36.43 -4.73
C GLN A 196 -11.40 37.12 -6.10
N SER A 197 -11.47 38.45 -6.10
CA SER A 197 -11.44 39.27 -7.32
C SER A 197 -10.22 38.98 -8.21
N ALA A 198 -9.05 38.70 -7.60
CA ALA A 198 -7.85 38.31 -8.33
C ALA A 198 -8.07 37.06 -9.21
N ARG A 199 -8.86 36.08 -8.75
CA ARG A 199 -9.17 34.88 -9.52
C ARG A 199 -10.21 35.12 -10.61
N VAL A 200 -11.16 36.00 -10.34
CA VAL A 200 -12.16 36.47 -11.32
C VAL A 200 -11.48 37.21 -12.46
N SER A 201 -10.40 37.95 -12.21
CA SER A 201 -9.65 38.66 -13.25
C SER A 201 -8.95 37.75 -14.28
N LEU A 202 -8.79 36.45 -13.97
CA LEU A 202 -8.12 35.47 -14.85
C LEU A 202 -9.07 34.83 -15.87
N SER A 203 -10.33 35.25 -15.88
CA SER A 203 -11.36 34.83 -16.83
C SER A 203 -10.94 35.14 -18.27
N LYS A 204 -11.26 34.22 -19.19
CA LYS A 204 -10.94 34.34 -20.62
C LYS A 204 -12.12 33.89 -21.46
N GLY A 205 -12.13 34.32 -22.72
CA GLY A 205 -13.20 34.02 -23.67
C GLY A 205 -14.53 34.65 -23.23
N ASN A 206 -15.64 34.02 -23.59
CA ASN A 206 -16.99 34.54 -23.36
C ASN A 206 -17.53 34.17 -21.96
N MET A 207 -16.67 34.05 -20.95
CA MET A 207 -17.10 33.77 -19.57
C MET A 207 -17.58 35.05 -18.88
N VAL A 208 -18.78 35.00 -18.30
CA VAL A 208 -19.28 36.04 -17.40
C VAL A 208 -18.87 35.64 -15.98
N SER A 209 -18.11 36.46 -15.27
CA SER A 209 -17.63 36.11 -13.92
C SER A 209 -17.67 37.28 -12.97
N THR A 210 -18.03 37.03 -11.71
CA THR A 210 -18.08 38.06 -10.66
C THR A 210 -17.58 37.54 -9.32
N ALA A 211 -17.10 38.44 -8.48
CA ALA A 211 -16.82 38.19 -7.07
C ALA A 211 -18.02 38.52 -6.15
N ASN A 212 -19.08 39.11 -6.70
CA ASN A 212 -20.28 39.50 -5.98
C ASN A 212 -21.33 38.39 -6.06
N GLN A 213 -21.61 37.74 -4.92
CA GLN A 213 -22.56 36.62 -4.87
C GLN A 213 -23.98 37.04 -5.26
N THR A 214 -24.42 38.23 -4.85
CA THR A 214 -25.75 38.76 -5.16
C THR A 214 -25.91 38.98 -6.66
N GLU A 215 -24.89 39.55 -7.31
CA GLU A 215 -24.86 39.75 -8.75
C GLU A 215 -24.88 38.41 -9.51
N PHE A 216 -24.11 37.42 -9.02
CA PHE A 216 -24.07 36.07 -9.59
C PHE A 216 -25.44 35.39 -9.56
N VAL A 217 -26.10 35.41 -8.39
CA VAL A 217 -27.44 34.83 -8.20
C VAL A 217 -28.46 35.57 -9.06
N ARG A 218 -28.47 36.91 -9.03
CA ARG A 218 -29.42 37.73 -9.80
C ARG A 218 -29.28 37.49 -11.31
N THR A 219 -28.06 37.45 -11.82
CA THR A 219 -27.79 37.19 -13.25
C THR A 219 -28.35 35.84 -13.68
N LEU A 220 -28.08 34.77 -12.92
CA LEU A 220 -28.58 33.44 -13.26
C LEU A 220 -30.10 33.32 -13.08
N ALA A 221 -30.69 33.98 -12.07
CA ALA A 221 -32.14 34.01 -11.88
C ALA A 221 -32.86 34.67 -13.08
N LEU A 222 -32.35 35.81 -13.57
CA LEU A 222 -32.90 36.49 -14.76
C LEU A 222 -32.83 35.64 -16.03
N LEU A 223 -31.90 34.67 -16.08
CA LEU A 223 -31.73 33.74 -17.19
C LEU A 223 -32.47 32.41 -16.99
N GLY A 224 -33.28 32.28 -15.94
CA GLY A 224 -34.02 31.06 -15.60
C GLY A 224 -33.15 29.92 -15.06
N GLY A 225 -32.01 30.26 -14.45
CA GLY A 225 -31.07 29.33 -13.82
C GLY A 225 -30.04 28.72 -14.78
N ALA A 226 -29.00 28.14 -14.18
CA ALA A 226 -27.99 27.36 -14.88
C ALA A 226 -28.52 25.94 -15.18
N ASN A 227 -28.29 25.41 -16.38
CA ASN A 227 -28.64 24.03 -16.70
C ASN A 227 -27.80 23.02 -15.90
N LYS A 228 -26.55 23.40 -15.62
CA LYS A 228 -25.57 22.60 -14.88
C LYS A 228 -24.80 23.52 -13.94
N VAL A 229 -24.45 23.02 -12.75
CA VAL A 229 -23.56 23.71 -11.82
C VAL A 229 -22.37 22.80 -11.49
N ILE A 230 -21.16 23.32 -11.58
CA ILE A 230 -19.94 22.59 -11.21
C ILE A 230 -19.28 23.33 -10.05
N VAL A 231 -19.19 22.68 -8.90
CA VAL A 231 -18.60 23.23 -7.68
C VAL A 231 -17.17 22.73 -7.55
N THR A 232 -16.22 23.63 -7.78
CA THR A 232 -14.77 23.40 -7.66
C THR A 232 -14.18 24.05 -6.39
N ALA A 233 -14.97 24.85 -5.68
CA ALA A 233 -14.60 25.45 -4.40
C ALA A 233 -14.37 24.40 -3.31
N ALA A 234 -13.32 24.58 -2.51
CA ALA A 234 -13.10 23.81 -1.30
C ALA A 234 -13.47 24.67 -0.08
N SER A 235 -14.26 24.14 0.85
CA SER A 235 -14.77 24.85 2.02
C SER A 235 -14.87 23.91 3.22
N GLU A 236 -14.90 24.49 4.43
CA GLU A 236 -15.27 23.77 5.66
C GLU A 236 -16.78 23.78 5.91
N THR A 237 -17.55 24.51 5.09
CA THR A 237 -19.01 24.65 5.17
C THR A 237 -19.69 24.22 3.86
N SER A 238 -20.99 23.93 3.91
CA SER A 238 -21.81 23.60 2.73
C SER A 238 -22.29 24.82 1.93
N GLU A 239 -21.81 26.02 2.24
CA GLU A 239 -22.24 27.25 1.55
C GLU A 239 -22.06 27.20 0.02
N PRO A 240 -20.97 26.64 -0.53
CA PRO A 240 -20.85 26.48 -1.99
C PRO A 240 -21.94 25.59 -2.61
N LEU A 241 -22.43 24.58 -1.87
CA LEU A 241 -23.52 23.70 -2.31
C LEU A 241 -24.87 24.40 -2.22
N LYS A 242 -25.13 25.17 -1.15
CA LYS A 242 -26.34 25.99 -1.05
C LYS A 242 -26.42 27.03 -2.17
N LEU A 243 -25.31 27.70 -2.46
CA LEU A 243 -25.22 28.60 -3.61
C LEU A 243 -25.43 27.86 -4.93
N ALA A 244 -24.91 26.63 -5.07
CA ALA A 244 -25.15 25.83 -6.27
C ALA A 244 -26.64 25.53 -6.46
N LEU A 245 -27.34 25.16 -5.40
CA LEU A 245 -28.78 24.88 -5.44
C LEU A 245 -29.61 26.12 -5.80
N SER A 246 -29.24 27.31 -5.30
CA SER A 246 -30.00 28.53 -5.55
C SER A 246 -29.86 29.08 -6.98
N VAL A 247 -28.76 28.75 -7.68
CA VAL A 247 -28.53 29.19 -9.07
C VAL A 247 -28.80 28.10 -10.10
N CYS A 248 -28.98 26.85 -9.65
CA CYS A 248 -29.36 25.74 -10.51
C CYS A 248 -30.80 25.92 -10.98
N LYS A 249 -31.05 25.69 -12.26
CA LYS A 249 -32.43 25.54 -12.77
C LYS A 249 -33.08 24.32 -12.10
N THR A 250 -34.38 24.37 -11.83
CA THR A 250 -35.16 23.20 -11.39
C THR A 250 -34.89 21.99 -12.30
N ARG A 251 -34.59 20.83 -11.70
CA ARG A 251 -34.14 19.59 -12.38
C ARG A 251 -32.80 19.70 -13.13
N GLY A 252 -31.96 20.67 -12.77
CA GLY A 252 -30.58 20.75 -13.23
C GLY A 252 -29.67 19.75 -12.51
N ASP A 253 -28.45 19.57 -13.03
CA ASP A 253 -27.46 18.69 -12.40
C ASP A 253 -26.32 19.50 -11.77
N ILE A 254 -25.88 19.06 -10.59
CA ILE A 254 -24.79 19.65 -9.82
C ILE A 254 -23.65 18.63 -9.70
N ALA A 255 -22.45 18.99 -10.15
CA ALA A 255 -21.24 18.20 -9.94
C ALA A 255 -20.38 18.80 -8.82
N LEU A 256 -20.18 18.05 -7.74
CA LEU A 256 -19.37 18.43 -6.60
C LEU A 256 -17.96 17.85 -6.72
N VAL A 257 -17.01 18.69 -7.11
CA VAL A 257 -15.61 18.29 -7.31
C VAL A 257 -14.73 18.77 -6.16
N GLY A 258 -15.02 19.97 -5.65
CA GLY A 258 -14.33 20.53 -4.51
C GLY A 258 -14.71 19.82 -3.20
N ASN A 259 -13.75 19.75 -2.28
CA ASN A 259 -13.98 19.13 -0.97
C ASN A 259 -14.78 20.08 -0.07
N ILE A 260 -16.08 19.79 0.07
CA ILE A 260 -17.06 20.49 0.92
C ILE A 260 -17.90 19.47 1.69
N PRO A 261 -18.40 19.79 2.90
CA PRO A 261 -19.44 18.99 3.54
C PRO A 261 -20.74 19.01 2.73
N ILE A 262 -21.46 17.89 2.68
CA ILE A 262 -22.78 17.77 2.03
C ILE A 262 -23.85 17.86 3.11
N ASN A 263 -24.39 19.07 3.31
CA ASN A 263 -25.51 19.35 4.20
C ASN A 263 -26.51 20.22 3.45
N ILE A 264 -27.74 19.71 3.26
CA ILE A 264 -28.80 20.32 2.45
C ILE A 264 -30.09 20.25 3.27
N ASP A 265 -30.83 21.36 3.35
CA ASP A 265 -32.15 21.38 3.96
C ASP A 265 -33.23 20.86 3.00
N TYR A 266 -34.31 20.33 3.57
CA TYR A 266 -35.41 19.71 2.81
C TYR A 266 -36.03 20.68 1.79
N THR A 267 -36.21 21.95 2.15
CA THR A 267 -36.85 22.95 1.28
C THR A 267 -36.01 23.24 0.04
N SER A 268 -34.69 23.43 0.20
CA SER A 268 -33.77 23.62 -0.93
C SER A 268 -33.71 22.39 -1.85
N ALA A 269 -33.75 21.19 -1.28
CA ALA A 269 -33.78 19.95 -2.07
C ALA A 269 -35.10 19.83 -2.85
N LEU A 270 -36.24 20.12 -2.21
CA LEU A 270 -37.57 20.05 -2.81
C LEU A 270 -37.73 21.06 -3.96
N ILE A 271 -37.31 22.32 -3.76
CA ILE A 271 -37.45 23.38 -4.77
C ILE A 271 -36.56 23.12 -6.00
N SER A 272 -35.34 22.62 -5.76
CA SER A 272 -34.36 22.46 -6.84
C SER A 272 -34.60 21.20 -7.69
N GLU A 273 -35.15 20.12 -7.11
CA GLU A 273 -35.25 18.78 -7.72
C GLU A 273 -33.96 18.35 -8.46
N SER A 274 -32.79 18.78 -7.97
CA SER A 274 -31.52 18.66 -8.70
C SER A 274 -30.84 17.31 -8.47
N ASN A 275 -30.22 16.75 -9.51
CA ASN A 275 -29.34 15.60 -9.34
C ASN A 275 -27.96 16.06 -8.87
N ILE A 276 -27.41 15.41 -7.85
CA ILE A 276 -26.07 15.70 -7.35
C ILE A 276 -25.14 14.53 -7.64
N VAL A 277 -24.05 14.79 -8.35
CA VAL A 277 -22.98 13.82 -8.63
C VAL A 277 -21.67 14.27 -7.97
N VAL A 278 -20.93 13.32 -7.41
CA VAL A 278 -19.59 13.54 -6.83
C VAL A 278 -18.56 12.81 -7.71
N PRO A 279 -17.91 13.49 -8.68
CA PRO A 279 -16.97 12.84 -9.59
C PRO A 279 -15.74 12.32 -8.86
N ARG A 280 -15.34 11.06 -9.14
CA ARG A 280 -14.16 10.45 -8.54
C ARG A 280 -12.88 10.92 -9.23
N SER A 281 -12.31 12.05 -8.80
CA SER A 281 -11.02 12.57 -9.30
C SER A 281 -10.96 12.55 -10.84
N ALA A 282 -9.93 11.98 -11.46
CA ALA A 282 -9.79 11.83 -12.92
C ALA A 282 -10.49 10.57 -13.50
N GLY A 283 -11.23 9.81 -12.69
CA GLY A 283 -11.88 8.55 -13.07
C GLY A 283 -11.34 7.33 -12.32
N LYS A 284 -11.66 6.12 -12.79
CA LYS A 284 -11.15 4.84 -12.23
C LYS A 284 -10.44 3.99 -13.29
N GLY A 285 -9.26 3.45 -12.94
CA GLY A 285 -8.52 2.51 -13.80
C GLY A 285 -8.18 3.13 -15.16
N ALA A 286 -8.54 2.45 -16.25
CA ALA A 286 -8.26 2.90 -17.61
C ALA A 286 -8.89 4.26 -17.98
N GLU A 287 -9.96 4.66 -17.28
CA GLU A 287 -10.62 5.96 -17.49
C GLU A 287 -9.69 7.14 -17.18
N ILE A 288 -8.82 7.00 -16.17
CA ILE A 288 -7.83 8.02 -15.79
C ILE A 288 -6.97 8.38 -17.00
N ARG A 289 -6.40 7.35 -17.64
CA ARG A 289 -5.56 7.50 -18.83
C ARG A 289 -6.32 8.13 -19.99
N LYS A 290 -7.57 7.73 -20.21
CA LYS A 290 -8.41 8.30 -21.28
C LYS A 290 -8.64 9.79 -21.07
N ASN A 291 -8.98 10.20 -19.85
CA ASN A 291 -9.20 11.61 -19.52
C ASN A 291 -7.90 12.43 -19.58
N MET A 292 -6.77 11.86 -19.16
CA MET A 292 -5.45 12.50 -19.33
C MET A 292 -5.10 12.70 -20.81
N GLN A 293 -5.33 11.70 -21.66
CA GLN A 293 -5.01 11.77 -23.09
C GLN A 293 -5.86 12.85 -23.80
N GLU A 294 -7.15 12.90 -23.49
CA GLU A 294 -8.07 13.89 -24.04
C GLU A 294 -7.69 15.30 -23.57
N PHE A 295 -7.42 15.49 -22.28
CA PHE A 295 -7.01 16.79 -21.76
C PHE A 295 -5.63 17.24 -22.31
N ALA A 296 -4.65 16.34 -22.40
CA ALA A 296 -3.36 16.65 -23.01
C ALA A 296 -3.50 17.15 -24.45
N SER A 297 -4.47 16.61 -25.20
CA SER A 297 -4.78 17.08 -26.56
C SER A 297 -5.47 18.45 -26.56
N LEU A 298 -6.31 18.73 -25.56
CA LEU A 298 -6.95 20.04 -25.39
C LEU A 298 -5.96 21.14 -25.03
N LEU A 299 -4.84 20.84 -24.36
CA LEU A 299 -3.84 21.84 -23.97
C LEU A 299 -3.32 22.69 -25.16
N LYS A 300 -3.30 22.15 -26.38
CA LYS A 300 -2.96 22.91 -27.60
C LYS A 300 -3.86 24.13 -27.83
N LYS A 301 -5.09 24.08 -27.34
CA LYS A 301 -6.13 25.10 -27.53
C LYS A 301 -6.41 25.90 -26.26
N LEU A 302 -5.77 25.55 -25.14
CA LEU A 302 -6.01 26.17 -23.84
C LEU A 302 -4.82 27.03 -23.43
N ASP A 303 -5.00 28.34 -23.44
CA ASP A 303 -4.02 29.26 -22.88
C ASP A 303 -4.15 29.33 -21.35
N ILE A 304 -3.11 28.85 -20.67
CA ILE A 304 -2.98 28.82 -19.21
C ILE A 304 -1.76 29.60 -18.69
N SER A 305 -1.08 30.35 -19.56
CA SER A 305 0.14 31.11 -19.22
C SER A 305 -0.08 32.04 -18.03
N ASN A 306 -1.20 32.75 -17.99
CA ASN A 306 -1.54 33.71 -16.94
C ASN A 306 -1.95 33.08 -15.60
N MET A 307 -2.07 31.75 -15.52
CA MET A 307 -2.52 31.06 -14.31
C MET A 307 -1.38 30.48 -13.49
N LYS A 308 -0.18 30.36 -14.07
CA LYS A 308 0.97 29.68 -13.49
C LYS A 308 2.16 30.63 -13.25
N ALA A 309 3.01 30.27 -12.30
CA ALA A 309 4.35 30.80 -12.13
C ALA A 309 5.34 29.64 -11.98
N THR A 310 6.53 29.79 -12.54
CA THR A 310 7.55 28.74 -12.57
C THR A 310 8.65 29.05 -11.57
N TYR A 311 8.98 28.07 -10.75
CA TYR A 311 10.03 28.13 -9.74
C TYR A 311 10.98 26.96 -9.94
N ASP A 312 12.26 27.14 -9.63
CA ASP A 312 13.15 25.99 -9.52
C ASP A 312 12.68 25.07 -8.39
N PHE A 313 12.84 23.76 -8.55
CA PHE A 313 12.50 22.76 -7.55
C PHE A 313 13.13 23.04 -6.18
N THR A 314 14.34 23.60 -6.12
CA THR A 314 14.97 23.97 -4.85
C THR A 314 14.28 25.14 -4.16
N ASN A 315 13.60 26.00 -4.92
CA ASN A 315 12.87 27.18 -4.45
C ASN A 315 11.38 26.87 -4.18
N TYR A 316 11.07 25.63 -3.79
CA TYR A 316 9.71 25.18 -3.54
C TYR A 316 8.96 26.03 -2.51
N ASN A 317 9.64 26.58 -1.50
CA ASN A 317 8.96 27.40 -0.48
C ASN A 317 8.26 28.62 -1.10
N ASP A 318 8.90 29.26 -2.08
CA ASP A 318 8.34 30.43 -2.77
C ASP A 318 7.15 30.03 -3.64
N ALA A 319 7.22 28.86 -4.30
CA ALA A 319 6.11 28.30 -5.08
C ALA A 319 4.87 28.03 -4.22
N PHE A 320 5.05 27.44 -3.03
CA PHE A 320 3.95 27.19 -2.10
C PHE A 320 3.44 28.48 -1.45
N LYS A 321 4.34 29.44 -1.15
CA LYS A 321 4.00 30.74 -0.57
C LYS A 321 3.13 31.57 -1.52
N SER A 322 3.50 31.70 -2.80
CA SER A 322 2.74 32.47 -3.80
C SER A 322 1.32 31.94 -4.03
N ILE A 323 1.15 30.62 -3.91
CA ILE A 323 -0.14 29.93 -3.93
C ILE A 323 -0.97 30.24 -2.68
N VAL A 324 -0.33 30.22 -1.50
CA VAL A 324 -1.00 30.45 -0.21
C VAL A 324 -1.44 31.91 -0.04
N GLU A 325 -0.59 32.84 -0.48
CA GLU A 325 -0.82 34.28 -0.47
C GLU A 325 -1.76 34.73 -1.60
N LYS A 326 -2.19 33.78 -2.46
CA LYS A 326 -3.22 33.95 -3.49
C LYS A 326 -2.85 34.93 -4.62
N GLU A 327 -1.55 35.16 -4.84
CA GLU A 327 -1.06 35.98 -5.95
C GLU A 327 -1.25 35.29 -7.30
N LYS A 328 -1.20 33.95 -7.32
CA LYS A 328 -1.38 33.10 -8.51
C LYS A 328 -2.35 31.95 -8.26
N CYS A 329 -2.92 31.40 -9.33
CA CYS A 329 -3.80 30.23 -9.28
C CYS A 329 -3.05 28.90 -9.19
N SER A 330 -1.80 28.85 -9.64
CA SER A 330 -0.94 27.67 -9.54
C SER A 330 0.54 28.04 -9.66
N ALA A 331 1.39 27.08 -9.32
CA ALA A 331 2.82 27.14 -9.51
C ALA A 331 3.31 25.84 -10.16
N VAL A 332 4.46 25.90 -10.81
CA VAL A 332 5.15 24.76 -11.41
C VAL A 332 6.57 24.73 -10.87
N LEU A 333 7.01 23.56 -10.40
CA LEU A 333 8.40 23.31 -10.03
C LEU A 333 9.14 22.77 -11.25
N LYS A 334 10.23 23.43 -11.66
CA LYS A 334 11.13 23.03 -12.74
C LYS A 334 12.32 22.25 -12.17
N TYR A 335 12.67 21.14 -12.81
CA TYR A 335 13.81 20.30 -12.44
C TYR A 335 14.95 20.56 -13.42
N SER A 336 15.90 21.39 -13.02
CA SER A 336 16.98 21.88 -13.89
C SER A 336 18.18 20.92 -13.95
N GLU A 337 18.39 20.11 -12.91
CA GLU A 337 19.51 19.17 -12.79
C GLU A 337 19.12 17.76 -13.26
N ALA A 338 20.03 17.07 -13.93
CA ALA A 338 19.87 15.64 -14.20
C ALA A 338 19.99 14.87 -12.88
N PRO A 339 19.03 13.98 -12.55
CA PRO A 339 19.01 13.36 -11.25
C PRO A 339 20.03 12.23 -11.14
N GLN A 340 20.61 12.08 -9.95
CA GLN A 340 21.42 10.90 -9.66
C GLN A 340 20.51 9.70 -9.32
N MET A 341 20.66 8.63 -10.10
CA MET A 341 20.04 7.32 -9.91
C MET A 341 20.67 6.53 -8.75
N ASN A 342 20.90 7.19 -7.62
CA ASN A 342 21.37 6.50 -6.44
C ASN A 342 20.23 5.65 -5.85
N LYS A 343 20.42 4.33 -5.85
CA LYS A 343 19.47 3.33 -5.32
C LYS A 343 19.76 2.95 -3.86
N GLU A 344 20.73 3.58 -3.21
CA GLU A 344 21.11 3.28 -1.83
C GLU A 344 21.30 4.55 -0.99
N ILE A 345 20.97 4.47 0.30
CA ILE A 345 21.36 5.49 1.29
C ILE A 345 22.00 4.80 2.49
N ILE A 346 23.19 5.27 2.86
CA ILE A 346 23.94 4.82 4.03
C ILE A 346 23.70 5.80 5.18
N PHE A 347 23.25 5.31 6.33
CA PHE A 347 22.99 6.09 7.54
C PHE A 347 24.08 5.93 8.59
N ARG A 348 24.70 4.75 8.67
CA ARG A 348 25.64 4.38 9.73
C ARG A 348 26.73 3.46 9.17
N SER A 349 27.95 3.59 9.71
CA SER A 349 29.03 2.63 9.45
C SER A 349 28.71 1.27 10.03
N ASP A 350 29.28 0.22 9.44
CA ASP A 350 29.19 -1.14 9.96
C ASP A 350 29.88 -1.27 11.32
N SER A 351 29.29 -2.06 12.22
CA SER A 351 29.91 -2.49 13.47
C SER A 351 29.77 -4.00 13.55
N LYS A 352 30.86 -4.74 13.32
CA LYS A 352 30.91 -6.23 13.24
C LYS A 352 30.59 -6.98 14.56
N SER A 353 29.73 -6.44 15.41
CA SER A 353 29.37 -7.05 16.69
C SER A 353 28.34 -8.19 16.56
N LYS A 354 27.61 -8.25 15.45
CA LYS A 354 26.52 -9.22 15.18
C LYS A 354 26.46 -9.56 13.69
N PRO A 355 25.89 -10.72 13.31
CA PRO A 355 25.64 -11.04 11.90
C PRO A 355 24.75 -9.97 11.25
N ASN A 356 25.13 -9.58 10.05
CA ASN A 356 24.48 -8.57 9.24
C ASN A 356 23.34 -9.17 8.41
N LEU A 357 22.16 -8.60 8.61
CA LEU A 357 20.93 -9.02 7.96
C LEU A 357 20.57 -8.08 6.81
N VAL A 358 20.20 -8.65 5.66
CA VAL A 358 19.38 -7.94 4.67
C VAL A 358 17.93 -8.41 4.80
N VAL A 359 17.00 -7.47 4.91
CA VAL A 359 15.56 -7.78 4.95
C VAL A 359 14.91 -7.33 3.65
N ILE A 360 14.30 -8.28 2.96
CA ILE A 360 13.60 -8.06 1.70
C ILE A 360 12.10 -8.10 1.96
N GLY A 361 11.37 -7.15 1.39
CA GLY A 361 9.90 -7.16 1.44
C GLY A 361 9.34 -6.47 2.69
N LEU A 362 9.36 -5.15 2.71
CA LEU A 362 8.93 -4.37 3.88
C LEU A 362 7.40 -4.15 3.93
N GLY A 363 6.63 -5.23 3.74
CA GLY A 363 5.16 -5.21 3.81
C GLY A 363 4.64 -4.89 5.22
N GLU A 364 3.31 -4.80 5.36
CA GLU A 364 2.69 -4.48 6.65
C GLU A 364 3.03 -5.52 7.73
N PHE A 365 3.06 -6.81 7.36
CA PHE A 365 3.40 -7.88 8.28
C PHE A 365 4.86 -7.82 8.75
N ALA A 366 5.80 -7.56 7.83
CA ALA A 366 7.20 -7.32 8.17
C ALA A 366 7.36 -6.17 9.17
N GLN A 367 6.63 -5.07 8.98
CA GLN A 367 6.68 -3.89 9.85
C GLN A 367 6.05 -4.10 11.22
N LYS A 368 4.98 -4.90 11.32
CA LYS A 368 4.25 -5.12 12.59
C LYS A 368 4.80 -6.28 13.40
N THR A 369 5.42 -7.26 12.76
CA THR A 369 5.79 -8.54 13.38
C THR A 369 7.29 -8.79 13.27
N HIS A 370 7.85 -8.93 12.06
CA HIS A 370 9.24 -9.39 11.89
C HIS A 370 10.28 -8.37 12.34
N LEU A 371 10.21 -7.12 11.89
CA LEU A 371 11.19 -6.08 12.27
C LEU A 371 11.20 -5.83 13.79
N PRO A 372 10.05 -5.71 14.48
CA PRO A 372 10.02 -5.70 15.94
C PRO A 372 10.62 -6.95 16.59
N ALA A 373 10.35 -8.15 16.06
CA ALA A 373 10.89 -9.39 16.61
C ALA A 373 12.42 -9.48 16.44
N ILE A 374 12.98 -9.02 15.31
CA ILE A 374 14.43 -8.94 15.07
C ILE A 374 15.09 -8.01 16.09
N ILE A 375 14.52 -6.82 16.31
CA ILE A 375 15.03 -5.86 17.30
C ILE A 375 14.96 -6.44 18.71
N SER A 376 13.84 -7.07 19.07
CA SER A 376 13.62 -7.65 20.40
C SER A 376 14.56 -8.82 20.67
N ALA A 377 14.86 -9.65 19.67
CA ALA A 377 15.86 -10.72 19.78
C ALA A 377 17.26 -10.14 19.97
N ASN A 378 17.57 -9.01 19.33
CA ASN A 378 18.85 -8.29 19.46
C ASN A 378 20.08 -9.15 19.05
N LEU A 379 19.89 -10.13 18.16
CA LEU A 379 20.93 -11.06 17.70
C LEU A 379 21.52 -10.70 16.33
N PHE A 380 20.81 -9.90 15.55
CA PHE A 380 21.23 -9.48 14.21
C PHE A 380 21.41 -7.97 14.16
N ASN A 381 22.35 -7.52 13.34
CA ASN A 381 22.40 -6.15 12.89
C ASN A 381 21.50 -6.00 11.65
N ILE A 382 20.49 -5.12 11.69
CA ILE A 382 19.68 -4.83 10.51
C ILE A 382 20.54 -3.99 9.56
N TYR A 383 21.29 -4.65 8.69
CA TYR A 383 22.27 -3.96 7.86
C TYR A 383 21.58 -3.23 6.72
N THR A 384 20.78 -3.95 5.91
CA THR A 384 20.09 -3.37 4.76
C THR A 384 18.59 -3.67 4.77
N LEU A 385 17.76 -2.64 4.61
CA LEU A 385 16.34 -2.82 4.30
C LEU A 385 16.09 -2.55 2.81
N VAL A 386 15.52 -3.54 2.11
CA VAL A 386 15.28 -3.47 0.66
C VAL A 386 13.80 -3.30 0.34
N SER A 387 13.46 -2.25 -0.41
CA SER A 387 12.11 -2.07 -0.96
C SER A 387 12.16 -1.32 -2.27
N LYS A 388 11.36 -1.75 -3.27
CA LYS A 388 11.19 -1.03 -4.53
C LYS A 388 10.72 0.43 -4.37
N SER A 389 10.16 0.78 -3.21
CA SER A 389 9.78 2.15 -2.86
C SER A 389 10.89 2.79 -2.02
N GLY A 390 11.63 3.74 -2.61
CA GLY A 390 12.73 4.42 -1.92
C GLY A 390 12.30 5.10 -0.62
N ILE A 391 11.14 5.76 -0.62
CA ILE A 391 10.59 6.36 0.60
C ILE A 391 10.30 5.32 1.69
N ARG A 392 9.71 4.17 1.32
CA ARG A 392 9.44 3.09 2.29
C ARG A 392 10.73 2.51 2.84
N ALA A 393 11.72 2.27 1.98
CA ALA A 393 13.04 1.77 2.38
C ALA A 393 13.69 2.72 3.39
N LYS A 394 13.73 4.03 3.08
CA LYS A 394 14.28 5.06 3.97
C LYS A 394 13.52 5.18 5.29
N GLU A 395 12.19 5.35 5.26
CA GLU A 395 11.39 5.54 6.48
C GLU A 395 11.57 4.39 7.46
N LEU A 396 11.56 3.15 6.96
CA LEU A 396 11.69 1.97 7.79
C LEU A 396 13.13 1.75 8.27
N ALA A 397 14.13 2.10 7.45
CA ALA A 397 15.53 2.03 7.88
C ALA A 397 15.82 3.00 9.03
N VAL A 398 15.28 4.22 8.95
CA VAL A 398 15.35 5.18 10.06
C VAL A 398 14.60 4.66 11.29
N ARG A 399 13.37 4.14 11.11
CA ARG A 399 12.52 3.65 12.20
C ARG A 399 13.16 2.48 12.96
N PHE A 400 13.69 1.50 12.24
CA PHE A 400 14.20 0.25 12.79
C PHE A 400 15.72 0.24 12.96
N GLY A 401 16.39 1.37 12.70
CA GLY A 401 17.80 1.53 13.01
C GLY A 401 18.76 0.84 12.03
N ALA A 402 18.37 0.67 10.77
CA ALA A 402 19.21 -0.02 9.79
C ALA A 402 20.45 0.79 9.36
N ASN A 403 21.55 0.13 9.01
CA ASN A 403 22.77 0.81 8.53
C ASN A 403 22.57 1.51 7.20
N LYS A 404 21.89 0.84 6.27
CA LYS A 404 21.57 1.36 4.94
C LYS A 404 20.20 0.91 4.46
N CYS A 405 19.67 1.58 3.44
CA CYS A 405 18.48 1.15 2.73
C CYS A 405 18.72 1.16 1.22
N SER A 406 18.05 0.26 0.51
CA SER A 406 18.22 0.11 -0.94
C SER A 406 16.89 -0.13 -1.64
N THR A 407 16.80 0.32 -2.89
CA THR A 407 15.80 -0.14 -3.85
C THR A 407 16.32 -1.25 -4.75
N ASP A 408 17.64 -1.43 -4.84
CA ASP A 408 18.31 -2.46 -5.63
C ASP A 408 18.50 -3.74 -4.80
N LEU A 409 17.80 -4.81 -5.20
CA LEU A 409 17.89 -6.10 -4.53
C LEU A 409 19.20 -6.82 -4.85
N GLU A 410 19.62 -6.84 -6.12
CA GLU A 410 20.79 -7.60 -6.55
C GLU A 410 22.06 -7.00 -5.95
N ALA A 411 22.20 -5.68 -5.96
CA ALA A 411 23.33 -5.01 -5.29
C ALA A 411 23.35 -5.25 -3.78
N ALA A 412 22.17 -5.32 -3.13
CA ALA A 412 22.10 -5.63 -1.70
C ALA A 412 22.48 -7.08 -1.39
N LEU A 413 22.16 -8.03 -2.27
CA LEU A 413 22.56 -9.44 -2.13
C LEU A 413 24.03 -9.67 -2.46
N ALA A 414 24.62 -8.87 -3.35
CA ALA A 414 26.03 -8.92 -3.70
C ALA A 414 26.96 -8.31 -2.62
N ASP A 415 26.42 -7.67 -1.58
CA ASP A 415 27.24 -7.11 -0.50
C ASP A 415 27.86 -8.23 0.36
N ASP A 416 29.18 -8.36 0.31
CA ASP A 416 29.94 -9.38 1.05
C ASP A 416 29.80 -9.28 2.57
N LYS A 417 29.33 -8.14 3.10
CA LYS A 417 29.08 -7.98 4.53
C LYS A 417 27.79 -8.65 4.99
N ILE A 418 26.91 -9.10 4.09
CA ILE A 418 25.65 -9.76 4.44
C ILE A 418 25.89 -11.22 4.77
N ASP A 419 25.46 -11.62 5.96
CA ASP A 419 25.52 -13.00 6.46
C ASP A 419 24.22 -13.77 6.20
N LEU A 420 23.06 -13.11 6.38
CA LEU A 420 21.73 -13.72 6.28
C LEU A 420 20.75 -12.82 5.50
N VAL A 421 19.97 -13.45 4.62
CA VAL A 421 18.88 -12.83 3.86
C VAL A 421 17.54 -13.24 4.49
N TYR A 422 16.83 -12.28 5.06
CA TYR A 422 15.47 -12.47 5.58
C TYR A 422 14.44 -12.02 4.55
N ILE A 423 13.78 -12.98 3.92
CA ILE A 423 12.79 -12.75 2.86
C ILE A 423 11.39 -12.70 3.48
N THR A 424 10.77 -11.52 3.44
CA THR A 424 9.41 -11.23 3.96
C THR A 424 8.51 -10.60 2.88
N SER A 425 8.84 -10.83 1.61
CA SER A 425 8.11 -10.31 0.43
C SER A 425 6.72 -10.91 0.26
N GLY A 426 5.97 -10.48 -0.76
CA GLY A 426 4.68 -11.13 -1.05
C GLY A 426 4.87 -12.57 -1.54
N ASP A 427 3.88 -13.43 -1.26
CA ASP A 427 3.89 -14.88 -1.52
C ASP A 427 4.42 -15.25 -2.93
N PHE A 428 3.98 -14.54 -3.98
CA PHE A 428 4.40 -14.78 -5.38
C PHE A 428 5.87 -14.46 -5.68
N GLN A 429 6.55 -13.73 -4.80
CA GLN A 429 7.95 -13.32 -4.99
C GLN A 429 8.93 -14.20 -4.21
N HIS A 430 8.44 -15.12 -3.37
CA HIS A 430 9.28 -15.96 -2.53
C HIS A 430 10.26 -16.78 -3.34
N ALA A 431 9.80 -17.43 -4.41
CA ALA A 431 10.65 -18.23 -5.27
C ALA A 431 11.76 -17.41 -5.91
N GLN A 432 11.41 -16.28 -6.54
CA GLN A 432 12.38 -15.41 -7.19
C GLN A 432 13.44 -14.90 -6.19
N HIS A 433 13.03 -14.35 -5.05
CA HIS A 433 13.97 -13.82 -4.07
C HIS A 433 14.84 -14.89 -3.42
N THR A 434 14.29 -16.08 -3.17
CA THR A 434 15.03 -17.20 -2.57
C THR A 434 16.08 -17.74 -3.53
N ILE A 435 15.76 -17.87 -4.81
CA ILE A 435 16.71 -18.31 -5.84
C ILE A 435 17.85 -17.30 -5.96
N LEU A 436 17.54 -16.00 -6.07
CA LEU A 436 18.57 -14.94 -6.13
C LEU A 436 19.49 -14.94 -4.90
N ALA A 437 18.93 -15.12 -3.70
CA ALA A 437 19.71 -15.20 -2.47
C ALA A 437 20.63 -16.43 -2.44
N ALA A 438 20.13 -17.58 -2.89
CA ALA A 438 20.90 -18.82 -2.97
C ALA A 438 22.04 -18.72 -4.00
N GLU A 439 21.77 -18.14 -5.17
CA GLU A 439 22.76 -17.88 -6.22
C GLU A 439 23.84 -16.88 -5.78
N SER A 440 23.47 -15.94 -4.91
CA SER A 440 24.40 -15.02 -4.23
C SER A 440 25.16 -15.68 -3.06
N LYS A 441 24.99 -16.99 -2.85
CA LYS A 441 25.62 -17.80 -1.79
C LYS A 441 25.39 -17.27 -0.38
N LYS A 442 24.24 -16.65 -0.13
CA LYS A 442 23.87 -16.11 1.19
C LYS A 442 23.02 -17.11 1.97
N ALA A 443 23.12 -17.12 3.29
CA ALA A 443 22.18 -17.85 4.13
C ALA A 443 20.76 -17.26 3.96
N ILE A 444 19.73 -18.09 4.09
CA ILE A 444 18.34 -17.71 3.80
C ILE A 444 17.44 -18.01 5.00
N PHE A 445 16.67 -17.01 5.40
CA PHE A 445 15.49 -17.17 6.24
C PHE A 445 14.26 -16.65 5.49
N LEU A 446 13.40 -17.55 5.05
CA LEU A 446 12.25 -17.25 4.20
C LEU A 446 10.95 -17.29 5.00
N GLU A 447 10.11 -16.26 4.92
CA GLU A 447 8.75 -16.33 5.41
C GLU A 447 7.89 -17.32 4.61
N LYS A 448 6.89 -17.90 5.26
CA LYS A 448 5.99 -18.86 4.60
C LYS A 448 5.01 -18.14 3.64
N PRO A 449 4.48 -18.83 2.62
CA PRO A 449 4.77 -20.22 2.22
C PRO A 449 6.12 -20.34 1.50
N LEU A 450 6.67 -21.56 1.37
CA LEU A 450 7.90 -21.77 0.60
C LEU A 450 7.74 -21.32 -0.87
N ALA A 451 6.62 -21.67 -1.49
CA ALA A 451 6.32 -21.40 -2.89
C ALA A 451 4.80 -21.43 -3.13
N VAL A 452 4.34 -20.86 -4.26
CA VAL A 452 2.91 -20.89 -4.62
C VAL A 452 2.58 -21.95 -5.66
N SER A 453 3.57 -22.69 -6.16
CA SER A 453 3.39 -23.83 -7.05
C SER A 453 4.45 -24.92 -6.85
N GLU A 454 4.15 -26.15 -7.29
CA GLU A 454 5.11 -27.27 -7.27
C GLU A 454 6.38 -26.92 -8.06
N LYS A 455 6.22 -26.28 -9.24
CA LYS A 455 7.35 -25.86 -10.08
C LYS A 455 8.29 -24.90 -9.35
N GLU A 456 7.74 -23.89 -8.70
CA GLU A 456 8.54 -22.94 -7.90
C GLU A 456 9.22 -23.62 -6.71
N CYS A 457 8.52 -24.53 -6.02
CA CYS A 457 9.08 -25.31 -4.92
C CYS A 457 10.30 -26.13 -5.36
N GLU A 458 10.23 -26.79 -6.52
CA GLU A 458 11.36 -27.51 -7.10
C GLU A 458 12.52 -26.58 -7.47
N GLN A 459 12.23 -25.41 -8.03
CA GLN A 459 13.26 -24.43 -8.38
C GLN A 459 14.02 -23.94 -7.15
N ILE A 460 13.31 -23.63 -6.07
CA ILE A 460 13.93 -23.26 -4.78
C ILE A 460 14.80 -24.41 -4.25
N MET A 461 14.23 -25.63 -4.18
CA MET A 461 14.96 -26.78 -3.67
C MET A 461 16.26 -27.04 -4.46
N ARG A 462 16.22 -26.95 -5.79
CA ARG A 462 17.42 -27.08 -6.64
C ARG A 462 18.42 -25.96 -6.38
N ALA A 463 17.98 -24.71 -6.31
CA ALA A 463 18.86 -23.56 -6.09
C ALA A 463 19.58 -23.63 -4.73
N VAL A 464 18.85 -23.94 -3.66
CA VAL A 464 19.40 -24.06 -2.31
C VAL A 464 20.39 -25.23 -2.22
N LYS A 465 19.99 -26.42 -2.70
CA LYS A 465 20.88 -27.61 -2.67
C LYS A 465 22.13 -27.43 -3.54
N LYS A 466 21.99 -26.85 -4.73
CA LYS A 466 23.12 -26.59 -5.65
C LYS A 466 24.16 -25.65 -5.05
N ASN A 467 23.74 -24.62 -4.32
CA ASN A 467 24.64 -23.63 -3.75
C ASN A 467 25.08 -23.97 -2.31
N GLY A 468 24.50 -24.99 -1.68
CA GLY A 468 24.88 -25.44 -0.34
C GLY A 468 24.66 -24.40 0.76
N VAL A 469 23.69 -23.50 0.58
CA VAL A 469 23.43 -22.40 1.52
C VAL A 469 22.56 -22.85 2.70
N PHE A 470 22.77 -22.26 3.87
CA PHE A 470 21.87 -22.40 5.02
C PHE A 470 20.46 -21.93 4.64
N PHE A 471 19.44 -22.70 5.03
CA PHE A 471 18.05 -22.39 4.73
C PHE A 471 17.13 -22.69 5.92
N ALA A 472 16.30 -21.71 6.28
CA ALA A 472 15.22 -21.85 7.24
C ALA A 472 13.90 -21.28 6.69
N LEU A 473 12.78 -21.93 6.98
CA LEU A 473 11.43 -21.42 6.68
C LEU A 473 10.74 -20.88 7.94
N GLY A 474 9.95 -19.82 7.77
CA GLY A 474 9.11 -19.10 8.75
C GLY A 474 7.93 -19.91 9.31
N LEU A 475 8.15 -21.15 9.73
CA LEU A 475 7.16 -21.99 10.42
C LEU A 475 7.24 -21.79 11.95
N ASN A 476 6.96 -20.55 12.37
CA ASN A 476 7.14 -20.03 13.72
C ASN A 476 6.36 -20.75 14.84
N ARG A 477 5.29 -21.47 14.51
CA ARG A 477 4.34 -22.02 15.50
C ARG A 477 5.00 -22.97 16.50
N ARG A 478 6.01 -23.73 16.08
CA ARG A 478 6.76 -24.66 16.95
C ARG A 478 7.48 -23.95 18.09
N HIS A 479 7.83 -22.68 17.90
CA HIS A 479 8.61 -21.90 18.85
C HIS A 479 7.74 -21.16 19.87
N SER A 480 6.41 -21.25 19.79
CA SER A 480 5.54 -20.64 20.80
C SER A 480 5.56 -21.41 22.12
N GLU A 481 5.27 -20.73 23.22
CA GLU A 481 5.17 -21.36 24.55
C GLU A 481 4.11 -22.46 24.57
N LEU A 482 2.97 -22.22 23.94
CA LEU A 482 1.90 -23.19 23.82
C LEU A 482 2.34 -24.45 23.06
N ALA A 483 3.06 -24.30 21.94
CA ALA A 483 3.50 -25.46 21.16
C ALA A 483 4.57 -26.27 21.89
N GLN A 484 5.47 -25.61 22.62
CA GLN A 484 6.47 -26.28 23.47
C GLN A 484 5.80 -27.04 24.61
N PHE A 485 4.78 -26.46 25.24
CA PHE A 485 3.98 -27.15 26.25
C PHE A 485 3.21 -28.35 25.66
N LEU A 486 2.55 -28.17 24.51
CA LEU A 486 1.91 -29.29 23.82
C LEU A 486 2.94 -30.39 23.53
N LYS A 487 4.13 -30.06 23.05
CA LYS A 487 5.19 -31.03 22.74
C LYS A 487 5.53 -31.92 23.95
N SER A 488 5.57 -31.37 25.17
CA SER A 488 5.78 -32.18 26.38
C SER A 488 4.59 -33.10 26.71
N GLU A 489 3.36 -32.68 26.42
CA GLU A 489 2.16 -33.53 26.60
C GLU A 489 2.16 -34.73 25.65
N PHE A 490 2.67 -34.57 24.43
CA PHE A 490 2.78 -35.66 23.45
C PHE A 490 3.84 -36.69 23.81
N GLN A 491 4.94 -36.31 24.49
CA GLN A 491 6.01 -37.24 24.87
C GLN A 491 5.54 -38.36 25.81
N ASN A 492 4.49 -38.10 26.58
CA ASN A 492 3.94 -39.05 27.55
C ASN A 492 2.77 -39.88 27.01
N ASN A 493 2.47 -39.79 25.71
CA ASN A 493 1.34 -40.47 25.08
C ASN A 493 1.81 -41.41 23.96
N THR A 494 1.06 -42.49 23.76
CA THR A 494 1.29 -43.45 22.67
C THR A 494 0.35 -43.16 21.50
N SER A 495 0.88 -43.14 20.28
CA SER A 495 0.11 -43.10 19.03
C SER A 495 -0.82 -44.33 18.91
N PRO A 496 -1.93 -44.27 18.14
CA PRO A 496 -2.34 -43.16 17.27
C PRO A 496 -3.09 -42.05 18.01
N ILE A 497 -2.86 -40.81 17.57
CA ILE A 497 -3.52 -39.61 18.07
C ILE A 497 -4.42 -39.03 16.97
N LYS A 498 -5.60 -38.52 17.36
CA LYS A 498 -6.52 -37.84 16.44
C LYS A 498 -6.48 -36.34 16.70
N ILE A 499 -6.27 -35.56 15.64
CA ILE A 499 -6.21 -34.10 15.71
C ILE A 499 -7.23 -33.52 14.72
N ASN A 500 -8.22 -32.79 15.22
CA ASN A 500 -9.17 -32.02 14.41
C ASN A 500 -8.86 -30.54 14.58
N TRP A 501 -8.47 -29.85 13.52
CA TRP A 501 -8.12 -28.43 13.55
C TRP A 501 -9.03 -27.64 12.64
N PHE A 502 -9.58 -26.56 13.16
CA PHE A 502 -10.52 -25.66 12.49
C PHE A 502 -9.89 -24.28 12.35
N PHE A 503 -9.95 -23.73 11.15
CA PHE A 503 -9.46 -22.38 10.85
C PHE A 503 -10.46 -21.62 9.98
N ASN A 504 -10.90 -20.45 10.44
CA ASN A 504 -11.78 -19.53 9.73
C ASN A 504 -11.02 -18.24 9.41
N GLU A 505 -10.80 -17.95 8.12
CA GLU A 505 -10.17 -16.71 7.66
C GLU A 505 -11.21 -15.72 7.14
N VAL A 506 -11.38 -14.60 7.84
CA VAL A 506 -12.25 -13.51 7.38
C VAL A 506 -11.52 -12.68 6.32
N LEU A 507 -11.98 -12.78 5.06
CA LEU A 507 -11.41 -12.04 3.94
C LEU A 507 -11.92 -10.59 3.89
N GLN A 508 -11.02 -9.64 3.65
CA GLN A 508 -11.39 -8.24 3.44
C GLN A 508 -11.82 -7.97 1.98
N PRO A 509 -12.59 -6.89 1.72
CA PRO A 509 -12.91 -6.48 0.36
C PRO A 509 -11.66 -6.30 -0.51
N GLY A 510 -11.54 -7.08 -1.59
CA GLY A 510 -10.38 -7.09 -2.50
C GLY A 510 -9.46 -8.30 -2.32
N GLU A 511 -9.62 -9.08 -1.26
CA GLU A 511 -8.83 -10.31 -1.01
C GLU A 511 -9.42 -11.56 -1.66
N GLN A 512 -10.47 -11.45 -2.48
CA GLN A 512 -11.13 -12.62 -3.10
C GLN A 512 -10.23 -13.40 -4.07
N LYS A 513 -9.11 -12.82 -4.52
CA LYS A 513 -8.12 -13.45 -5.40
C LYS A 513 -6.85 -13.91 -4.65
N ARG A 514 -6.89 -13.93 -3.31
CA ARG A 514 -5.76 -14.37 -2.51
C ARG A 514 -5.48 -15.86 -2.78
N ILE A 515 -4.21 -16.24 -2.63
CA ILE A 515 -3.79 -17.64 -2.70
C ILE A 515 -4.56 -18.45 -1.64
N SER A 516 -4.92 -19.68 -1.98
CA SER A 516 -5.67 -20.60 -1.11
C SER A 516 -5.00 -20.82 0.25
N GLY A 517 -5.83 -20.99 1.30
CA GLY A 517 -5.42 -21.42 2.63
C GLY A 517 -4.68 -22.77 2.65
N ALA A 518 -4.90 -23.63 1.65
CA ALA A 518 -4.15 -24.88 1.49
C ALA A 518 -2.64 -24.62 1.34
N ILE A 519 -2.25 -23.57 0.64
CA ILE A 519 -0.82 -23.21 0.47
C ILE A 519 -0.32 -22.38 1.66
N ARG A 520 -1.10 -21.38 2.09
CA ARG A 520 -0.63 -20.34 3.05
C ARG A 520 -0.78 -20.69 4.53
N ILE A 521 -1.75 -21.54 4.86
CA ILE A 521 -2.18 -21.81 6.23
C ILE A 521 -1.91 -23.27 6.59
N ALA A 522 -2.31 -24.20 5.73
CA ALA A 522 -2.12 -25.63 5.99
C ALA A 522 -0.65 -26.01 6.21
N CYS A 523 0.29 -25.29 5.57
CA CYS A 523 1.72 -25.47 5.75
C CYS A 523 2.19 -25.25 7.21
N HIS A 524 1.54 -24.36 7.98
CA HIS A 524 1.87 -24.19 9.41
C HIS A 524 1.45 -25.40 10.24
N TYR A 525 0.26 -25.93 9.97
CA TYR A 525 -0.34 -26.94 10.84
C TYR A 525 0.19 -28.33 10.55
N ILE A 526 0.40 -28.68 9.28
CA ILE A 526 1.07 -29.95 8.98
C ILE A 526 2.48 -29.99 9.55
N ASP A 527 3.18 -28.87 9.49
CA ASP A 527 4.51 -28.73 10.05
C ASP A 527 4.51 -28.88 11.58
N LEU A 528 3.59 -28.18 12.24
CA LEU A 528 3.41 -28.26 13.69
C LEU A 528 3.03 -29.69 14.13
N VAL A 529 2.11 -30.35 13.45
CA VAL A 529 1.65 -31.70 13.79
C VAL A 529 2.75 -32.73 13.60
N CYS A 530 3.44 -32.72 12.44
CA CYS A 530 4.58 -33.60 12.20
C CYS A 530 5.65 -33.42 13.28
N TRP A 531 5.88 -32.18 13.72
CA TRP A 531 6.81 -31.89 14.78
C TRP A 531 6.36 -32.34 16.16
N LEU A 532 5.12 -32.05 16.56
CA LEU A 532 4.55 -32.46 17.85
C LEU A 532 4.68 -33.98 18.02
N LEU A 533 4.32 -34.72 16.98
CA LEU A 533 4.27 -36.19 16.98
C LEU A 533 5.58 -36.88 16.57
N ASN A 534 6.59 -36.14 16.10
CA ASN A 534 7.81 -36.71 15.52
C ASN A 534 7.52 -37.74 14.40
N THR A 535 6.61 -37.38 13.49
CA THR A 535 6.06 -38.23 12.43
C THR A 535 6.09 -37.51 11.08
N THR A 536 5.77 -38.20 9.98
CA THR A 536 5.61 -37.59 8.65
C THR A 536 4.23 -37.88 8.06
N VAL A 537 3.81 -37.04 7.12
CA VAL A 537 2.60 -37.26 6.32
C VAL A 537 2.81 -38.39 5.31
N THR A 538 1.80 -39.26 5.16
CA THR A 538 1.82 -40.38 4.20
C THR A 538 0.75 -40.21 3.12
N SER A 539 -0.42 -39.68 3.45
CA SER A 539 -1.46 -39.35 2.47
C SER A 539 -2.41 -38.25 2.95
N VAL A 540 -3.09 -37.62 1.99
CA VAL A 540 -4.17 -36.66 2.25
C VAL A 540 -5.33 -36.85 1.28
N LYS A 541 -6.56 -36.79 1.78
CA LYS A 541 -7.79 -36.69 0.98
C LYS A 541 -8.55 -35.43 1.38
N ALA A 542 -8.88 -34.58 0.41
CA ALA A 542 -9.58 -33.34 0.65
C ALA A 542 -10.92 -33.27 -0.08
N THR A 543 -11.91 -32.65 0.55
CA THR A 543 -13.25 -32.39 0.01
C THR A 543 -13.62 -30.92 0.17
N GLY A 544 -14.44 -30.40 -0.75
CA GLY A 544 -14.85 -28.98 -0.78
C GLY A 544 -14.23 -28.19 -1.93
N THR A 545 -13.84 -26.95 -1.64
CA THR A 545 -13.30 -25.95 -2.59
C THR A 545 -11.96 -25.41 -2.10
N GLU A 546 -11.20 -24.72 -2.96
CA GLU A 546 -9.88 -24.17 -2.58
C GLU A 546 -9.90 -23.22 -1.38
N ASN A 547 -11.04 -22.58 -1.08
CA ASN A 547 -11.19 -21.65 0.06
C ASN A 547 -12.08 -22.18 1.17
N ASN A 548 -12.75 -23.32 0.98
CA ASN A 548 -13.58 -23.96 2.00
C ASN A 548 -13.44 -25.47 1.85
N PHE A 549 -12.57 -26.09 2.65
CA PHE A 549 -12.25 -27.52 2.52
C PHE A 549 -12.06 -28.20 3.87
N VAL A 550 -12.18 -29.53 3.83
CA VAL A 550 -11.70 -30.44 4.88
C VAL A 550 -10.60 -31.30 4.26
N ALA A 551 -9.46 -31.41 4.92
CA ALA A 551 -8.34 -32.26 4.51
C ALA A 551 -8.07 -33.33 5.58
N GLU A 552 -8.41 -34.58 5.28
CA GLU A 552 -8.14 -35.75 6.11
C GLU A 552 -6.76 -36.31 5.78
N THR A 553 -5.87 -36.33 6.77
CA THR A 553 -4.44 -36.62 6.60
C THR A 553 -4.03 -37.82 7.43
N LYS A 554 -3.33 -38.78 6.83
CA LYS A 554 -2.72 -39.92 7.52
C LYS A 554 -1.24 -39.66 7.77
N LEU A 555 -0.78 -40.05 8.96
CA LEU A 555 0.60 -39.92 9.40
C LEU A 555 1.27 -41.30 9.51
N SER A 556 2.60 -41.34 9.49
CA SER A 556 3.38 -42.60 9.47
C SER A 556 3.26 -43.44 10.74
N ASP A 557 2.90 -42.83 11.86
CA ASP A 557 2.68 -43.47 13.17
C ASP A 557 1.23 -43.94 13.37
N GLY A 558 0.40 -43.89 12.32
CA GLY A 558 -1.02 -44.26 12.37
C GLY A 558 -1.94 -43.16 12.90
N SER A 559 -1.40 -42.03 13.36
CA SER A 559 -2.16 -40.85 13.76
C SER A 559 -2.89 -40.21 12.58
N VAL A 560 -3.97 -39.48 12.86
CA VAL A 560 -4.81 -38.81 11.85
C VAL A 560 -4.93 -37.33 12.18
N PHE A 561 -4.75 -36.49 11.16
CA PHE A 561 -4.89 -35.03 11.25
C PHE A 561 -5.93 -34.54 10.24
N ASN A 562 -6.98 -33.91 10.74
CA ASN A 562 -8.04 -33.31 9.96
C ASN A 562 -7.93 -31.78 10.04
N LEU A 563 -7.78 -31.12 8.90
CA LEU A 563 -7.81 -29.66 8.81
C LEU A 563 -9.08 -29.19 8.11
N THR A 564 -9.93 -28.46 8.82
CA THR A 564 -11.06 -27.72 8.25
C THR A 564 -10.64 -26.26 8.07
N PHE A 565 -10.66 -25.78 6.83
CA PHE A 565 -10.40 -24.39 6.47
C PHE A 565 -11.65 -23.77 5.85
N ALA A 566 -12.05 -22.60 6.34
CA ALA A 566 -13.19 -21.86 5.83
C ALA A 566 -12.88 -20.36 5.70
N THR A 567 -13.58 -19.69 4.78
CA THR A 567 -13.58 -18.22 4.66
C THR A 567 -14.98 -17.63 4.85
N ALA A 568 -15.87 -18.38 5.50
CA ALA A 568 -17.32 -18.27 5.31
C ALA A 568 -18.04 -17.38 6.34
N TYR A 569 -17.41 -16.98 7.44
CA TYR A 569 -18.14 -16.37 8.56
C TYR A 569 -17.50 -15.07 9.04
N SER A 570 -18.00 -13.93 8.52
CA SER A 570 -17.50 -12.58 8.85
C SER A 570 -17.88 -12.10 10.25
N ASP A 571 -18.92 -12.69 10.85
CA ASP A 571 -19.58 -12.16 12.06
C ASP A 571 -19.31 -12.99 13.32
N VAL A 572 -18.35 -13.92 13.27
CA VAL A 572 -18.01 -14.82 14.39
C VAL A 572 -16.64 -14.45 14.92
N ASN A 573 -16.54 -14.13 16.21
CA ASN A 573 -15.29 -13.88 16.93
C ASN A 573 -14.54 -15.20 17.23
N TYR A 574 -14.34 -16.02 16.20
CA TYR A 574 -13.64 -17.28 16.30
C TYR A 574 -12.90 -17.55 14.99
N ARG A 575 -11.58 -17.71 15.09
CA ARG A 575 -10.64 -17.87 13.98
C ARG A 575 -9.98 -19.23 13.98
N GLU A 576 -9.62 -19.77 15.14
CA GLU A 576 -8.78 -20.96 15.24
C GLU A 576 -9.15 -21.79 16.47
N CYS A 577 -9.44 -23.08 16.30
CA CYS A 577 -9.33 -24.04 17.40
C CYS A 577 -9.02 -25.46 16.96
N ALA A 578 -8.50 -26.24 17.89
CA ALA A 578 -8.16 -27.63 17.67
C ALA A 578 -8.69 -28.50 18.79
N GLU A 579 -9.09 -29.72 18.44
CA GLU A 579 -9.38 -30.80 19.36
C GLU A 579 -8.37 -31.92 19.13
N ILE A 580 -7.65 -32.29 20.18
CA ILE A 580 -6.60 -33.31 20.17
C ILE A 580 -7.05 -34.42 21.12
N ILE A 581 -7.21 -35.63 20.59
CA ILE A 581 -7.69 -36.79 21.33
C ILE A 581 -6.56 -37.81 21.41
N MET A 582 -6.10 -38.05 22.64
CA MET A 582 -5.06 -39.01 22.98
C MET A 582 -5.67 -40.13 23.85
N PRO A 583 -4.98 -41.29 24.00
CA PRO A 583 -5.49 -42.37 24.84
C PRO A 583 -5.75 -41.99 26.30
N SER A 584 -4.90 -41.12 26.88
CA SER A 584 -4.98 -40.74 28.30
C SER A 584 -5.69 -39.42 28.56
N GLN A 585 -5.87 -38.58 27.53
CA GLN A 585 -6.37 -37.21 27.71
C GLN A 585 -6.92 -36.59 26.42
N LYS A 586 -7.72 -35.55 26.59
CA LYS A 586 -8.23 -34.70 25.51
C LYS A 586 -7.72 -33.27 25.72
N ILE A 587 -7.26 -32.61 24.66
CA ILE A 587 -6.84 -31.21 24.68
C ILE A 587 -7.66 -30.40 23.67
N ILE A 588 -8.22 -29.28 24.11
CA ILE A 588 -8.84 -28.28 23.25
C ILE A 588 -7.93 -27.04 23.23
N VAL A 589 -7.56 -26.60 22.03
CA VAL A 589 -6.74 -25.40 21.79
C VAL A 589 -7.64 -24.32 21.21
N ASN A 590 -7.78 -23.15 21.84
CA ASN A 590 -8.55 -22.02 21.31
C ASN A 590 -7.64 -20.83 20.99
N GLU A 591 -7.82 -20.25 19.80
CA GLU A 591 -7.07 -19.11 19.25
C GLU A 591 -5.54 -19.24 19.27
N PHE A 592 -5.05 -20.48 19.41
CA PHE A 592 -3.63 -20.79 19.68
C PHE A 592 -3.08 -20.05 20.90
N LYS A 593 -3.92 -19.90 21.93
CA LYS A 593 -3.63 -19.15 23.14
C LYS A 593 -4.10 -19.89 24.39
N ASP A 594 -5.31 -20.39 24.36
CA ASP A 594 -5.94 -21.05 25.49
C ASP A 594 -5.97 -22.56 25.28
N LEU A 595 -5.65 -23.32 26.33
CA LEU A 595 -5.75 -24.77 26.39
C LEU A 595 -6.77 -25.19 27.45
N GLU A 596 -7.59 -26.18 27.12
CA GLU A 596 -8.35 -26.96 28.08
C GLU A 596 -7.90 -28.43 27.97
N ILE A 597 -7.46 -29.02 29.08
CA ILE A 597 -6.95 -30.39 29.14
C ILE A 597 -7.84 -31.21 30.07
N SER A 598 -8.44 -32.25 29.53
CA SER A 598 -9.29 -33.20 30.26
C SER A 598 -8.55 -34.53 30.43
N LYS A 599 -8.25 -34.88 31.68
CA LYS A 599 -7.49 -36.09 32.06
C LYS A 599 -7.99 -36.62 33.40
N ASP A 600 -8.26 -37.93 33.52
CA ASP A 600 -8.69 -38.60 34.75
C ASP A 600 -9.86 -37.90 35.47
N ASN A 601 -10.89 -37.49 34.71
CA ASN A 601 -12.04 -36.67 35.16
C ASN A 601 -11.72 -35.26 35.68
N ASN A 602 -10.46 -34.82 35.62
CA ASN A 602 -10.05 -33.46 35.92
C ASN A 602 -9.96 -32.63 34.65
N VAL A 603 -10.36 -31.35 34.76
CA VAL A 603 -10.22 -30.36 33.68
C VAL A 603 -9.30 -29.25 34.16
N SER A 604 -8.20 -29.03 33.44
CA SER A 604 -7.29 -27.92 33.68
C SER A 604 -7.34 -26.93 32.51
N ARG A 605 -7.16 -25.64 32.81
CA ARG A 605 -7.17 -24.57 31.80
C ARG A 605 -5.90 -23.75 31.93
N LEU A 606 -5.25 -23.51 30.80
CA LEU A 606 -4.01 -22.75 30.70
C LEU A 606 -4.16 -21.68 29.64
N THR A 607 -3.65 -20.47 29.91
CA THR A 607 -3.64 -19.37 28.96
C THR A 607 -2.20 -18.93 28.73
N PHE A 608 -1.78 -18.91 27.47
CA PHE A 608 -0.45 -18.51 27.04
C PHE A 608 -0.45 -17.10 26.45
N ASN A 609 0.75 -16.54 26.29
CA ASN A 609 0.93 -15.30 25.54
C ASN A 609 0.72 -15.52 24.04
N ASP A 610 0.16 -14.53 23.35
CA ASP A 610 -0.05 -14.56 21.90
C ASP A 610 1.23 -14.20 21.11
N ASP A 611 2.38 -14.73 21.51
CA ASP A 611 3.68 -14.42 20.88
C ASP A 611 3.86 -15.11 19.52
N ARG A 612 3.11 -16.19 19.29
CA ARG A 612 3.16 -17.08 18.13
C ARG A 612 4.56 -17.62 17.80
N GLY A 613 5.56 -17.46 18.67
CA GLY A 613 6.92 -17.97 18.49
C GLY A 613 7.89 -17.17 17.59
N TYR A 614 7.55 -15.99 17.05
CA TYR A 614 8.43 -15.29 16.08
C TYR A 614 9.81 -14.95 16.62
N LYS A 615 9.90 -14.41 17.84
CA LYS A 615 11.18 -14.05 18.47
C LYS A 615 12.04 -15.31 18.69
N LYS A 616 11.46 -16.33 19.31
CA LYS A 616 12.13 -17.61 19.61
C LYS A 616 12.58 -18.34 18.34
N GLN A 617 11.85 -18.21 17.23
CA GLN A 617 12.28 -18.71 15.94
C GLN A 617 13.53 -17.98 15.42
N ILE A 618 13.56 -16.64 15.50
CA ILE A 618 14.75 -15.85 15.12
C ILE A 618 15.97 -16.24 15.97
N GLU A 619 15.76 -16.48 17.27
CA GLU A 619 16.81 -16.97 18.18
C GLU A 619 17.31 -18.37 17.76
N ALA A 620 16.41 -19.29 17.44
CA ALA A 620 16.76 -20.63 16.97
C ALA A 620 17.55 -20.58 15.66
N VAL A 621 17.13 -19.75 14.70
CA VAL A 621 17.82 -19.54 13.41
C VAL A 621 19.20 -18.92 13.62
N SER A 622 19.33 -17.93 14.51
CA SER A 622 20.64 -17.32 14.81
C SER A 622 21.62 -18.33 15.38
N LYS A 623 21.18 -19.20 16.28
CA LYS A 623 22.00 -20.27 16.85
C LYS A 623 22.41 -21.29 15.79
N ALA A 624 21.46 -21.71 14.94
CA ALA A 624 21.72 -22.64 13.85
C ALA A 624 22.72 -22.08 12.82
N LEU A 625 22.62 -20.78 12.52
CA LEU A 625 23.56 -20.08 11.65
C LEU A 625 25.00 -20.13 12.19
N ASN A 626 25.16 -20.17 13.51
CA ASN A 626 26.44 -20.31 14.20
C ASN A 626 26.85 -21.79 14.45
N GLY A 627 26.14 -22.75 13.85
CA GLY A 627 26.46 -24.18 13.94
C GLY A 627 25.88 -24.91 15.16
N GLU A 628 25.09 -24.25 16.01
CA GLU A 628 24.42 -24.92 17.12
C GLU A 628 23.25 -25.78 16.61
N LYS A 629 23.06 -26.96 17.23
CA LYS A 629 21.90 -27.80 16.94
C LYS A 629 20.66 -27.23 17.61
N THR A 630 19.81 -26.55 16.83
CA THR A 630 18.52 -26.04 17.28
C THR A 630 17.39 -26.54 16.39
N ASP A 631 16.17 -26.39 16.90
CA ASP A 631 14.96 -26.80 16.21
C ASP A 631 14.45 -25.66 15.33
N PHE A 632 14.53 -25.84 14.01
CA PHE A 632 13.98 -24.94 13.01
C PHE A 632 13.50 -25.75 11.78
N ALA A 633 12.65 -25.15 10.96
CA ALA A 633 12.19 -25.78 9.74
C ALA A 633 13.24 -25.64 8.63
N ASP A 634 14.06 -26.68 8.44
CA ASP A 634 15.03 -26.78 7.34
C ASP A 634 14.35 -26.92 5.96
N LEU A 635 15.15 -27.07 4.91
CA LEU A 635 14.66 -27.20 3.53
C LEU A 635 13.76 -28.42 3.31
N ASP A 636 14.08 -29.58 3.87
CA ASP A 636 13.30 -30.80 3.63
C ASP A 636 11.94 -30.70 4.35
N GLN A 637 11.92 -30.13 5.54
CA GLN A 637 10.69 -29.83 6.28
C GLN A 637 9.85 -28.76 5.57
N ALA A 638 10.49 -27.72 5.04
CA ALA A 638 9.84 -26.70 4.22
C ALA A 638 9.17 -27.29 2.96
N VAL A 639 9.90 -28.18 2.25
CA VAL A 639 9.40 -28.85 1.05
C VAL A 639 8.24 -29.79 1.39
N ARG A 640 8.33 -30.56 2.47
CA ARG A 640 7.22 -31.41 2.97
C ARG A 640 5.96 -30.58 3.21
N SER A 641 6.09 -29.48 3.94
CA SER A 641 4.95 -28.61 4.29
C SER A 641 4.34 -27.90 3.08
N ALA A 642 5.16 -27.53 2.08
CA ALA A 642 4.67 -26.97 0.82
C ALA A 642 3.94 -28.03 -0.04
N ARG A 643 4.54 -29.21 -0.18
CA ARG A 643 3.94 -30.35 -0.91
C ARG A 643 2.59 -30.75 -0.32
N PHE A 644 2.44 -30.64 1.00
CA PHE A 644 1.14 -30.89 1.64
C PHE A 644 0.04 -29.99 1.11
N GLY A 645 0.29 -28.68 1.03
CA GLY A 645 -0.67 -27.73 0.46
C GLY A 645 -1.01 -28.02 -1.00
N PHE A 646 -0.02 -28.39 -1.82
CA PHE A 646 -0.25 -28.78 -3.22
C PHE A 646 -1.05 -30.08 -3.33
N ALA A 647 -0.76 -31.06 -2.48
CA ALA A 647 -1.51 -32.32 -2.43
C ALA A 647 -2.97 -32.12 -2.02
N VAL A 648 -3.25 -31.20 -1.09
CA VAL A 648 -4.63 -30.80 -0.75
C VAL A 648 -5.34 -30.24 -1.98
N LEU A 649 -4.75 -29.27 -2.69
CA LEU A 649 -5.34 -28.70 -3.90
C LEU A 649 -5.55 -29.75 -5.00
N LYS A 650 -4.57 -30.64 -5.20
CA LYS A 650 -4.67 -31.74 -6.16
C LYS A 650 -5.80 -32.69 -5.78
N SER A 651 -5.93 -33.04 -4.50
CA SER A 651 -7.01 -33.88 -4.00
C SER A 651 -8.38 -33.25 -4.20
N LEU A 652 -8.54 -31.94 -3.91
CA LEU A 652 -9.77 -31.20 -4.19
C LEU A 652 -10.14 -31.22 -5.68
N LYS A 653 -9.15 -31.13 -6.57
CA LYS A 653 -9.38 -31.19 -8.02
C LYS A 653 -9.75 -32.58 -8.51
N THR A 654 -9.07 -33.62 -8.02
CA THR A 654 -9.23 -35.00 -8.54
C THR A 654 -10.23 -35.85 -7.75
N GLN A 655 -10.65 -35.40 -6.56
CA GLN A 655 -11.46 -36.15 -5.60
C GLN A 655 -10.82 -37.49 -5.19
N LYS A 656 -9.49 -37.55 -5.17
CA LYS A 656 -8.70 -38.76 -4.87
C LYS A 656 -7.75 -38.50 -3.71
N GLU A 657 -7.46 -39.55 -2.94
CA GLU A 657 -6.37 -39.54 -1.96
C GLU A 657 -5.02 -39.38 -2.69
N ILE A 658 -4.19 -38.46 -2.19
CA ILE A 658 -2.84 -38.19 -2.70
C ILE A 658 -1.84 -38.76 -1.70
N ARG A 659 -0.91 -39.61 -2.18
CA ARG A 659 0.18 -40.19 -1.38
C ARG A 659 1.48 -39.41 -1.60
N PHE A 660 2.30 -39.29 -0.56
CA PHE A 660 3.55 -38.52 -0.54
C PHE A 660 4.78 -39.34 -0.90
#